data_AF-A0A0B8QVB1-F1
#
_entry.id   AF-A0A0B8QVB1-F1
#
_cell.length_a   1.000
_cell.length_b   1.000
_cell.length_c   1.000
_cell.angle_alpha   90.00
_cell.angle_beta   90.00
_cell.angle_gamma   90.00
#
_symmetry.space_group_name_H-M   'P 1'
#
loop_
_entity.id
_entity.type
_entity.pdbx_description
1 polymer ?
#
loop_
_entity_poly.entity_id
_entity_poly.type
_entity_poly.pdbx_seq_one_letter_code
_entity_poly.pdbx_strand_id
1 'polypeptide(L)'
;MRTLIIKAASLVSCFLFLSAAVFAESEKPTTKVAILHTDFVSHSKIERLKQYAEDESVELIGLKSRSFSPAMLDGVDFLVADTPRMPDRQRLEEIVASLPEELEWVMLGGGPPRTSKQVNPRLNGMLMGYYLNGTTNNYHHFFRLIDAHAKSESIAGFPAAERIPTFGIYANEKTVSSLDAYLEQNQALASLPKVGFVISRNQIINQEFEMLNDLTDQAVASGLAPVIYYIDDQHGLEWPWKEEAPAVIVNMTHLQQGEKRKAEMERIDRPVIQTIHYRDGSIDDWRKSEVGIDQRSASVLLSTTETWGLTDPLVISAELEGEKVFIPQQLDLLFGRAHAYHRLQTKDNSDKSVAVMFWNAPAGAENISASNLNIPLSLQSIGRGLSEEGYSVPEFSEQQMIADAKKLLSGYYQPEQLKALYDEGYAVALPLRSYFIWYRNLPRETRQFIDDWWGHPMKYDGLVDIDGQPAFVFPLLKRGNLWLLPQPPRSGKVGHAIHSTVEPPSHLYLAAYLWLQREHNKGDLDALVHLGTHGSQEWTPGKARGLSKDDFPYLTLGDMPVLYPYIQDNSAEAIQAKRRGRATIISHQTPTFGPAGLYGEYVELNGLLGDYQNALPGSVRDELKASLIQKMNELNVIQDLGLSMDDLDNHFESVVVELEEHIDRLASSSVPLGLHVFGQPKTHSELLYTVLQQQGDELLEKFESDPKAYWKRFEGDFELLEQTAPMQWLEGVIQGSKETNSELMPFAEQSLVAYQKLANNGEMQALISGLNGGFIKAGSGGDPLRNPSTTSGTNLFGFDPAKVPSKQAYAAAEKELQNLFDAHLKENGHYPEKIAFSLWAGETQRHFGMLEAQVLRAWP
;
A
#
# COMPACT_ATOMS: atom_id res chain seq x y z
N MET A 1 -33.35 37.47 -69.40
CA MET A 1 -33.55 36.45 -70.46
C MET A 1 -32.31 36.05 -71.28
N ARG A 2 -31.18 36.80 -71.25
CA ARG A 2 -29.90 36.33 -71.83
C ARG A 2 -29.02 35.51 -70.87
N THR A 3 -29.37 35.41 -69.59
CA THR A 3 -28.60 34.67 -68.57
C THR A 3 -29.16 33.29 -68.23
N LEU A 4 -30.31 32.87 -68.79
CA LEU A 4 -30.79 31.48 -68.73
C LEU A 4 -30.25 30.60 -69.89
N ILE A 5 -29.72 31.22 -70.95
CA ILE A 5 -29.26 30.50 -72.15
C ILE A 5 -27.80 30.01 -72.00
N ILE A 6 -27.01 30.57 -71.07
CA ILE A 6 -25.64 30.12 -70.82
C ILE A 6 -25.60 28.93 -69.84
N LYS A 7 -26.62 28.74 -68.99
CA LYS A 7 -26.69 27.60 -68.05
C LYS A 7 -27.22 26.29 -68.66
N ALA A 8 -27.70 26.29 -69.90
CA ALA A 8 -28.16 25.07 -70.59
C ALA A 8 -27.08 24.42 -71.48
N ALA A 9 -25.96 25.11 -71.77
CA ALA A 9 -24.93 24.63 -72.70
C ALA A 9 -23.78 23.84 -72.05
N SER A 10 -23.64 23.84 -70.71
CA SER A 10 -22.62 23.03 -70.01
C SER A 10 -23.15 21.69 -69.49
N LEU A 11 -24.45 21.43 -69.58
CA LEU A 11 -25.10 20.20 -69.10
C LEU A 11 -25.33 19.14 -70.18
N VAL A 12 -25.11 19.46 -71.46
CA VAL A 12 -25.37 18.54 -72.59
C VAL A 12 -24.09 18.01 -73.25
N SER A 13 -22.91 18.57 -72.93
CA SER A 13 -21.63 18.03 -73.43
C SER A 13 -20.99 16.97 -72.52
N CYS A 14 -21.53 16.73 -71.32
CA CYS A 14 -21.08 15.64 -70.42
C CYS A 14 -21.91 14.34 -70.56
N PHE A 15 -22.94 14.31 -71.41
CA PHE A 15 -23.85 13.15 -71.51
C PHE A 15 -23.67 12.30 -72.78
N LEU A 16 -22.69 12.61 -73.63
CA LEU A 16 -22.42 11.86 -74.88
C LEU A 16 -20.93 11.48 -75.07
N PHE A 17 -20.21 11.31 -73.96
CA PHE A 17 -18.94 10.57 -73.90
C PHE A 17 -18.94 9.56 -72.73
N LEU A 18 -20.12 9.02 -72.43
CA LEU A 18 -20.36 7.99 -71.41
C LEU A 18 -21.14 6.83 -72.04
N SER A 19 -20.64 6.33 -73.17
CA SER A 19 -21.17 5.12 -73.81
C SER A 19 -20.13 4.46 -74.70
N ALA A 20 -18.99 4.06 -74.12
CA ALA A 20 -18.09 3.04 -74.67
C ALA A 20 -16.92 2.74 -73.69
N ALA A 21 -17.22 2.27 -72.48
CA ALA A 21 -16.29 1.52 -71.63
C ALA A 21 -17.03 0.86 -70.45
N VAL A 22 -18.15 0.19 -70.74
CA VAL A 22 -18.62 -0.90 -69.89
C VAL A 22 -18.26 -2.13 -70.67
N PHE A 23 -17.15 -2.77 -70.31
CA PHE A 23 -16.95 -4.22 -70.21
C PHE A 23 -15.50 -4.46 -69.79
N ALA A 24 -15.37 -5.21 -68.69
CA ALA A 24 -14.15 -5.71 -68.04
C ALA A 24 -13.43 -4.76 -67.05
N GLU A 25 -14.13 -4.32 -66.01
CA GLU A 25 -13.54 -4.45 -64.67
C GLU A 25 -13.94 -5.84 -64.18
N SER A 26 -12.99 -6.77 -64.16
CA SER A 26 -13.18 -7.99 -63.36
C SER A 26 -13.34 -7.52 -61.92
N GLU A 27 -14.51 -7.73 -61.31
CA GLU A 27 -14.61 -7.82 -59.85
C GLU A 27 -13.63 -8.93 -59.44
N LYS A 28 -12.40 -8.54 -59.08
CA LYS A 28 -11.47 -9.47 -58.43
C LYS A 28 -12.14 -9.83 -57.10
N PRO A 29 -12.28 -11.13 -56.77
CA PRO A 29 -12.83 -11.50 -55.46
C PRO A 29 -11.97 -10.84 -54.38
N THR A 30 -12.63 -10.08 -53.50
CA THR A 30 -12.01 -9.51 -52.30
C THR A 30 -11.47 -10.66 -51.46
N THR A 31 -10.18 -10.65 -51.13
CA THR A 31 -9.61 -11.66 -50.24
C THR A 31 -10.27 -11.56 -48.87
N LYS A 32 -10.82 -12.67 -48.37
CA LYS A 32 -11.51 -12.76 -47.09
C LYS A 32 -10.61 -13.39 -46.05
N VAL A 33 -10.30 -12.61 -45.01
CA VAL A 33 -9.46 -13.06 -43.90
C VAL A 33 -10.34 -13.18 -42.65
N ALA A 34 -10.18 -14.26 -41.90
CA ALA A 34 -10.77 -14.38 -40.58
C ALA A 34 -9.69 -14.22 -39.51
N ILE A 35 -10.00 -13.53 -38.42
CA ILE A 35 -9.17 -13.49 -37.22
C ILE A 35 -9.90 -14.16 -36.05
N LEU A 36 -9.40 -15.33 -35.64
CA LEU A 36 -9.90 -16.07 -34.50
C LEU A 36 -9.16 -15.63 -33.24
N HIS A 37 -9.88 -15.18 -32.22
CA HIS A 37 -9.30 -14.66 -30.99
C HIS A 37 -10.06 -15.08 -29.73
N THR A 38 -9.45 -14.86 -28.57
CA THR A 38 -10.10 -15.03 -27.26
C THR A 38 -10.69 -13.73 -26.76
N ASP A 39 -11.43 -13.83 -25.65
CA ASP A 39 -11.95 -12.73 -24.85
C ASP A 39 -10.86 -11.83 -24.24
N PHE A 40 -9.59 -12.21 -24.36
CA PHE A 40 -8.48 -11.36 -23.92
C PHE A 40 -8.06 -10.30 -24.94
N VAL A 41 -8.35 -10.52 -26.23
CA VAL A 41 -8.05 -9.56 -27.29
C VAL A 41 -9.15 -8.50 -27.31
N SER A 42 -8.77 -7.23 -27.19
CA SER A 42 -9.72 -6.11 -27.19
C SER A 42 -10.50 -6.03 -28.49
N HIS A 43 -11.77 -5.66 -28.40
CA HIS A 43 -12.62 -5.35 -29.53
C HIS A 43 -12.04 -4.18 -30.35
N SER A 44 -11.50 -3.15 -29.70
CA SER A 44 -10.86 -1.99 -30.35
C SER A 44 -9.72 -2.40 -31.27
N LYS A 45 -8.89 -3.39 -30.87
CA LYS A 45 -7.85 -3.95 -31.74
C LYS A 45 -8.45 -4.60 -32.99
N ILE A 46 -9.52 -5.38 -32.84
CA ILE A 46 -10.17 -6.04 -33.98
C ILE A 46 -10.76 -5.02 -34.95
N GLU A 47 -11.42 -3.96 -34.46
CA GLU A 47 -11.96 -2.90 -35.32
C GLU A 47 -10.86 -2.14 -36.06
N ARG A 48 -9.73 -1.83 -35.42
CA ARG A 48 -8.57 -1.25 -36.11
C ARG A 48 -8.00 -2.17 -37.18
N LEU A 49 -7.87 -3.46 -36.87
CA LEU A 49 -7.41 -4.44 -37.84
C LEU A 49 -8.35 -4.53 -39.05
N LYS A 50 -9.67 -4.41 -38.84
CA LYS A 50 -10.63 -4.33 -39.95
C LYS A 50 -10.39 -3.10 -40.81
N GLN A 51 -10.18 -1.93 -40.20
CA GLN A 51 -9.87 -0.71 -40.93
C GLN A 51 -8.59 -0.87 -41.79
N TYR A 52 -7.52 -1.43 -41.22
CA TYR A 52 -6.27 -1.65 -41.96
C TYR A 52 -6.40 -2.68 -43.08
N ALA A 53 -7.26 -3.70 -42.89
CA ALA A 53 -7.57 -4.67 -43.94
C ALA A 53 -8.38 -4.01 -45.07
N GLU A 54 -9.40 -3.21 -44.73
CA GLU A 54 -10.22 -2.48 -45.70
C GLU A 54 -9.39 -1.50 -46.54
N ASP A 55 -8.45 -0.77 -45.93
CA ASP A 55 -7.51 0.11 -46.63
C ASP A 55 -6.64 -0.64 -47.67
N GLU A 56 -6.46 -1.94 -47.47
CA GLU A 56 -5.72 -2.85 -48.37
C GLU A 56 -6.65 -3.71 -49.25
N SER A 57 -7.94 -3.37 -49.32
CA SER A 57 -8.96 -4.11 -50.09
C SER A 57 -9.10 -5.59 -49.66
N VAL A 58 -8.95 -5.85 -48.36
CA VAL A 58 -9.15 -7.15 -47.71
C VAL A 58 -10.36 -7.08 -46.79
N GLU A 59 -11.26 -8.05 -46.88
CA GLU A 59 -12.39 -8.18 -45.95
C GLU A 59 -11.93 -8.95 -44.70
N LEU A 60 -11.96 -8.32 -43.52
CA LEU A 60 -11.60 -8.98 -42.25
C LEU A 60 -12.83 -9.30 -41.40
N ILE A 61 -12.94 -10.57 -41.00
CA ILE A 61 -14.00 -11.07 -40.12
C ILE A 61 -13.41 -11.42 -38.75
N GLY A 62 -13.88 -10.75 -37.69
CA GLY A 62 -13.51 -11.06 -36.31
C GLY A 62 -14.33 -12.21 -35.73
N LEU A 63 -13.67 -13.29 -35.30
CA LEU A 63 -14.30 -14.49 -34.76
C LEU A 63 -13.87 -14.72 -33.30
N LYS A 64 -14.84 -14.72 -32.38
CA LYS A 64 -14.61 -15.05 -30.98
C LYS A 64 -14.65 -16.56 -30.76
N SER A 65 -13.62 -17.12 -30.15
CA SER A 65 -13.51 -18.55 -29.81
C SER A 65 -14.74 -19.14 -29.11
N ARG A 66 -15.36 -18.41 -28.17
CA ARG A 66 -16.52 -18.91 -27.40
C ARG A 66 -17.78 -19.13 -28.25
N SER A 67 -17.93 -18.38 -29.34
CA SER A 67 -19.07 -18.46 -30.26
C SER A 67 -18.67 -19.03 -31.62
N PHE A 68 -17.47 -19.60 -31.73
CA PHE A 68 -16.94 -20.09 -32.99
C PHE A 68 -17.70 -21.35 -33.46
N SER A 69 -17.96 -21.42 -34.75
CA SER A 69 -18.40 -22.65 -35.42
C SER A 69 -17.75 -22.76 -36.80
N PRO A 70 -17.44 -23.97 -37.30
CA PRO A 70 -16.79 -24.13 -38.61
C PRO A 70 -17.51 -23.45 -39.78
N ALA A 71 -18.85 -23.38 -39.75
CA ALA A 71 -19.66 -22.72 -40.78
C ALA A 71 -19.38 -21.22 -40.91
N MET A 72 -18.79 -20.58 -39.89
CA MET A 72 -18.39 -19.17 -39.96
C MET A 72 -17.15 -18.94 -40.83
N LEU A 73 -16.48 -20.01 -41.27
CA LEU A 73 -15.32 -19.95 -42.17
C LEU A 73 -15.69 -20.17 -43.64
N ASP A 74 -16.98 -20.30 -43.97
CA ASP A 74 -17.43 -20.48 -45.34
C ASP A 74 -17.01 -19.27 -46.20
N GLY A 75 -16.17 -19.52 -47.20
CA GLY A 75 -15.64 -18.50 -48.11
C GLY A 75 -14.48 -17.67 -47.54
N VAL A 76 -13.90 -18.06 -46.40
CA VAL A 76 -12.66 -17.46 -45.87
C VAL A 76 -11.46 -18.03 -46.61
N ASP A 77 -10.61 -17.16 -47.15
CA ASP A 77 -9.39 -17.52 -47.88
C ASP A 77 -8.20 -17.79 -46.94
N PHE A 78 -8.16 -17.11 -45.80
CA PHE A 78 -7.04 -17.22 -44.84
C PHE A 78 -7.49 -16.97 -43.40
N LEU A 79 -6.96 -17.75 -42.45
CA LEU A 79 -7.27 -17.60 -41.02
C LEU A 79 -6.04 -17.20 -40.19
N VAL A 80 -6.22 -16.22 -39.32
CA VAL A 80 -5.25 -15.78 -38.33
C VAL A 80 -5.76 -16.13 -36.94
N ALA A 81 -5.08 -17.02 -36.21
CA ALA A 81 -5.35 -17.29 -34.81
C ALA A 81 -4.48 -16.37 -33.93
N ASP A 82 -5.10 -15.35 -33.33
CA ASP A 82 -4.44 -14.41 -32.40
C ASP A 82 -4.42 -14.98 -30.98
N THR A 83 -3.22 -15.27 -30.49
CA THR A 83 -2.98 -15.99 -29.24
C THR A 83 -1.99 -15.23 -28.37
N PRO A 84 -2.33 -14.03 -27.84
CA PRO A 84 -1.35 -13.17 -27.17
C PRO A 84 -0.68 -13.81 -25.94
N ARG A 85 -1.31 -14.81 -25.30
CA ARG A 85 -0.77 -15.55 -24.15
C ARG A 85 -0.87 -17.06 -24.36
N MET A 86 -0.07 -17.82 -23.61
CA MET A 86 -0.08 -19.30 -23.65
C MET A 86 -1.47 -19.92 -23.35
N PRO A 87 -2.27 -19.44 -22.37
CA PRO A 87 -3.62 -19.97 -22.16
C PRO A 87 -4.57 -19.71 -23.33
N ASP A 88 -4.44 -18.56 -24.01
CA ASP A 88 -5.22 -18.26 -25.21
C ASP A 88 -4.84 -19.23 -26.34
N ARG A 89 -3.54 -19.50 -26.47
CA ARG A 89 -3.01 -20.48 -27.41
C ARG A 89 -3.59 -21.87 -27.20
N GLN A 90 -3.55 -22.40 -25.98
CA GLN A 90 -4.09 -23.73 -25.66
C GLN A 90 -5.56 -23.86 -26.08
N ARG A 91 -6.35 -22.80 -25.84
CA ARG A 91 -7.76 -22.76 -26.24
C ARG A 91 -7.94 -22.77 -27.76
N LEU A 92 -7.14 -22.00 -28.50
CA LEU A 92 -7.27 -21.93 -29.96
C LEU A 92 -6.66 -23.14 -30.66
N GLU A 93 -5.70 -23.85 -30.06
CA GLU A 93 -5.12 -25.08 -30.64
C GLU A 93 -6.16 -26.17 -30.87
N GLU A 94 -7.13 -26.34 -29.95
CA GLU A 94 -8.24 -27.29 -30.11
C GLU A 94 -9.13 -26.92 -31.31
N ILE A 95 -9.44 -25.63 -31.47
CA ILE A 95 -10.27 -25.14 -32.57
C ILE A 95 -9.52 -25.32 -33.90
N VAL A 96 -8.25 -24.91 -33.95
CA VAL A 96 -7.42 -24.99 -35.15
C VAL A 96 -7.21 -26.44 -35.60
N ALA A 97 -7.13 -27.40 -34.67
CA ALA A 97 -7.03 -28.83 -35.00
C ALA A 97 -8.28 -29.40 -35.70
N SER A 98 -9.43 -28.72 -35.59
CA SER A 98 -10.70 -29.13 -36.22
C SER A 98 -10.96 -28.47 -37.58
N LEU A 99 -10.04 -27.61 -38.06
CA LEU A 99 -10.21 -26.88 -39.30
C LEU A 99 -10.04 -27.77 -40.54
N PRO A 100 -10.64 -27.40 -41.68
CA PRO A 100 -10.42 -28.09 -42.95
C PRO A 100 -8.93 -28.09 -43.33
N GLU A 101 -8.41 -29.21 -43.86
CA GLU A 101 -7.00 -29.32 -44.24
C GLU A 101 -6.60 -28.31 -45.32
N GLU A 102 -7.54 -27.88 -46.16
CA GLU A 102 -7.36 -26.97 -47.29
C GLU A 102 -7.22 -25.50 -46.87
N LEU A 103 -7.72 -25.14 -45.68
CA LEU A 103 -7.70 -23.76 -45.20
C LEU A 103 -6.29 -23.36 -44.76
N GLU A 104 -5.77 -22.29 -45.36
CA GLU A 104 -4.51 -21.72 -44.91
C GLU A 104 -4.68 -20.94 -43.62
N TRP A 105 -3.77 -21.18 -42.65
CA TRP A 105 -3.83 -20.48 -41.39
C TRP A 105 -2.47 -20.27 -40.74
N VAL A 106 -2.39 -19.23 -39.92
CA VAL A 106 -1.26 -18.95 -39.03
C VAL A 106 -1.75 -18.71 -37.61
N MET A 107 -0.98 -19.16 -36.64
CA MET A 107 -1.19 -18.93 -35.21
C MET A 107 -0.02 -18.11 -34.67
N LEU A 108 -0.34 -16.92 -34.16
CA LEU A 108 0.63 -15.90 -33.82
C LEU A 108 0.44 -15.51 -32.34
N GLY A 109 1.55 -15.51 -31.59
CA GLY A 109 1.56 -15.22 -30.16
C GLY A 109 1.64 -16.47 -29.26
N GLY A 110 1.82 -16.23 -27.96
CA GLY A 110 1.63 -17.26 -26.92
C GLY A 110 2.61 -18.44 -26.98
N GLY A 111 3.62 -18.37 -27.84
CA GLY A 111 4.59 -19.44 -28.13
C GLY A 111 5.18 -19.29 -29.53
N PRO A 112 6.00 -20.26 -30.00
CA PRO A 112 6.53 -20.26 -31.36
C PRO A 112 5.38 -20.27 -32.39
N PRO A 113 5.47 -19.52 -33.51
CA PRO A 113 4.42 -19.48 -34.51
C PRO A 113 4.12 -20.88 -35.07
N ARG A 114 2.86 -21.15 -35.37
CA ARG A 114 2.40 -22.39 -36.03
C ARG A 114 1.60 -22.03 -37.26
N THR A 115 1.62 -22.90 -38.26
CA THR A 115 0.88 -22.69 -39.52
C THR A 115 0.29 -23.98 -40.03
N SER A 116 -0.63 -23.87 -40.99
CA SER A 116 -1.02 -24.98 -41.85
C SER A 116 0.17 -25.42 -42.72
N LYS A 117 0.07 -26.62 -43.32
CA LYS A 117 1.15 -27.21 -44.13
C LYS A 117 1.40 -26.45 -45.44
N GLN A 118 0.41 -25.71 -45.91
CA GLN A 118 0.40 -24.98 -47.17
C GLN A 118 1.21 -23.67 -47.08
N VAL A 119 1.23 -23.05 -45.89
CA VAL A 119 1.96 -21.81 -45.65
C VAL A 119 3.46 -22.10 -45.59
N ASN A 120 4.20 -21.62 -46.60
CA ASN A 120 5.64 -21.83 -46.66
C ASN A 120 6.41 -21.02 -45.59
N PRO A 121 7.65 -21.42 -45.23
CA PRO A 121 8.41 -20.76 -44.15
C PRO A 121 8.70 -19.27 -44.39
N ARG A 122 8.85 -18.84 -45.65
CA ARG A 122 9.12 -17.43 -45.99
C ARG A 122 7.90 -16.56 -45.72
N LEU A 123 6.73 -16.99 -46.20
CA LEU A 123 5.46 -16.30 -45.96
C LEU A 123 5.17 -16.24 -44.46
N ASN A 124 5.29 -17.36 -43.75
CA ASN A 124 5.12 -17.42 -42.30
C ASN A 124 6.04 -16.42 -41.56
N GLY A 125 7.33 -16.39 -41.92
CA GLY A 125 8.30 -15.48 -41.29
C GLY A 125 7.95 -14.00 -41.49
N MET A 126 7.45 -13.63 -42.66
CA MET A 126 7.02 -12.25 -42.96
C MET A 126 5.73 -11.88 -42.22
N LEU A 127 4.71 -12.75 -42.27
CA LEU A 127 3.45 -12.58 -41.54
C LEU A 127 3.69 -12.43 -40.04
N MET A 128 4.52 -13.31 -39.46
CA MET A 128 4.95 -13.23 -38.07
C MET A 128 5.66 -11.90 -37.78
N GLY A 129 6.60 -11.51 -38.63
CA GLY A 129 7.37 -10.29 -38.49
C GLY A 129 6.47 -9.06 -38.40
N TYR A 130 5.50 -8.94 -39.31
CA TYR A 130 4.55 -7.84 -39.31
C TYR A 130 3.61 -7.88 -38.10
N TYR A 131 2.92 -9.00 -37.88
CA TYR A 131 1.87 -9.09 -36.87
C TYR A 131 2.41 -8.91 -35.44
N LEU A 132 3.55 -9.54 -35.11
CA LEU A 132 4.11 -9.49 -33.75
C LEU A 132 4.82 -8.18 -33.43
N ASN A 133 5.24 -7.41 -34.43
CA ASN A 133 5.78 -6.07 -34.21
C ASN A 133 4.71 -4.97 -34.29
N GLY A 134 3.50 -5.26 -34.78
CA GLY A 134 2.27 -4.52 -34.48
C GLY A 134 2.19 -3.03 -34.86
N THR A 135 3.14 -2.49 -35.64
CA THR A 135 3.03 -1.09 -36.13
C THR A 135 1.89 -0.98 -37.16
N THR A 136 1.34 0.23 -37.32
CA THR A 136 0.30 0.52 -38.32
C THR A 136 0.74 0.07 -39.72
N ASN A 137 1.94 0.47 -40.14
CA ASN A 137 2.50 0.04 -41.44
C ASN A 137 2.65 -1.47 -41.54
N ASN A 138 3.06 -2.14 -40.46
CA ASN A 138 3.16 -3.59 -40.45
C ASN A 138 1.80 -4.26 -40.65
N TYR A 139 0.72 -3.78 -40.04
CA TYR A 139 -0.61 -4.38 -40.28
C TYR A 139 -1.12 -4.16 -41.71
N HIS A 140 -0.89 -2.99 -42.30
CA HIS A 140 -1.16 -2.79 -43.74
C HIS A 140 -0.35 -3.78 -44.59
N HIS A 141 0.95 -3.90 -44.34
CA HIS A 141 1.78 -4.89 -45.05
C HIS A 141 1.34 -6.33 -44.79
N PHE A 142 0.82 -6.64 -43.60
CA PHE A 142 0.30 -7.96 -43.25
C PHE A 142 -0.90 -8.34 -44.10
N PHE A 143 -1.92 -7.47 -44.19
CA PHE A 143 -3.11 -7.74 -45.01
C PHE A 143 -2.80 -7.73 -46.50
N ARG A 144 -1.98 -6.77 -46.97
CA ARG A 144 -1.51 -6.75 -48.36
C ARG A 144 -0.71 -8.00 -48.72
N LEU A 145 0.07 -8.56 -47.79
CA LEU A 145 0.83 -9.79 -47.99
C LEU A 145 -0.09 -11.01 -48.13
N ILE A 146 -1.14 -11.09 -47.32
CA ILE A 146 -2.16 -12.15 -47.44
C ILE A 146 -2.88 -12.04 -48.78
N ASP A 147 -3.29 -10.83 -49.18
CA ASP A 147 -3.97 -10.59 -50.47
C ASP A 147 -3.09 -10.95 -51.68
N ALA A 148 -1.83 -10.51 -51.68
CA ALA A 148 -0.87 -10.86 -52.73
C ALA A 148 -0.66 -12.38 -52.80
N HIS A 149 -0.59 -13.06 -51.65
CA HIS A 149 -0.47 -14.51 -51.61
C HIS A 149 -1.71 -15.23 -52.15
N ALA A 150 -2.92 -14.83 -51.72
CA ALA A 150 -4.18 -15.38 -52.21
C ALA A 150 -4.34 -15.21 -53.73
N LYS A 151 -3.83 -14.11 -54.29
CA LYS A 151 -3.80 -13.81 -55.73
C LYS A 151 -2.61 -14.42 -56.48
N SER A 152 -1.76 -15.20 -55.80
CA SER A 152 -0.54 -15.79 -56.37
C SER A 152 0.45 -14.75 -56.96
N GLU A 153 0.47 -13.55 -56.40
CA GLU A 153 1.38 -12.46 -56.76
C GLU A 153 2.74 -12.60 -56.04
N SER A 154 3.76 -11.90 -56.53
CA SER A 154 5.12 -12.00 -55.98
C SER A 154 5.26 -11.27 -54.64
N ILE A 155 5.58 -12.02 -53.57
CA ILE A 155 5.84 -11.47 -52.23
C ILE A 155 7.27 -10.94 -52.02
N ALA A 156 8.15 -10.98 -53.04
CA ALA A 156 9.57 -10.66 -52.87
C ALA A 156 9.89 -9.17 -52.64
N GLY A 157 8.98 -8.26 -53.03
CA GLY A 157 9.17 -6.81 -52.93
C GLY A 157 8.64 -6.16 -51.64
N PHE A 158 8.11 -6.95 -50.72
CA PHE A 158 7.56 -6.46 -49.45
C PHE A 158 8.68 -5.98 -48.51
N PRO A 159 8.48 -4.86 -47.78
CA PRO A 159 9.50 -4.28 -46.90
C PRO A 159 9.76 -5.15 -45.67
N ALA A 160 10.93 -5.01 -45.04
CA ALA A 160 11.15 -5.68 -43.75
C ALA A 160 10.19 -5.13 -42.68
N ALA A 161 9.76 -5.98 -41.74
CA ALA A 161 8.89 -5.56 -40.66
C ALA A 161 9.57 -4.48 -39.80
N GLU A 162 8.86 -3.39 -39.58
CA GLU A 162 9.25 -2.36 -38.62
C GLU A 162 9.25 -2.94 -37.22
N ARG A 163 10.12 -2.45 -36.34
CA ARG A 163 10.22 -2.94 -34.96
C ARG A 163 9.80 -1.83 -34.00
N ILE A 164 8.86 -2.14 -33.11
CA ILE A 164 8.60 -1.28 -31.95
C ILE A 164 9.82 -1.38 -31.02
N PRO A 165 10.41 -0.28 -30.56
CA PRO A 165 11.48 -0.30 -29.57
C PRO A 165 11.10 -1.09 -28.31
N THR A 166 12.07 -1.65 -27.58
CA THR A 166 11.82 -2.41 -26.34
C THR A 166 11.44 -1.51 -25.16
N PHE A 167 11.80 -0.23 -25.23
CA PHE A 167 11.45 0.84 -24.30
C PHE A 167 11.08 2.11 -25.09
N GLY A 168 10.37 3.05 -24.48
CA GLY A 168 10.12 4.35 -25.10
C GLY A 168 8.92 5.08 -24.50
N ILE A 169 8.66 6.28 -25.01
CA ILE A 169 7.53 7.13 -24.63
C ILE A 169 6.51 7.10 -25.76
N TYR A 170 5.25 6.85 -25.40
CA TYR A 170 4.12 6.93 -26.31
C TYR A 170 3.81 8.39 -26.68
N ALA A 171 3.67 8.66 -27.98
CA ALA A 171 3.32 9.97 -28.51
C ALA A 171 2.57 9.81 -29.84
N ASN A 172 1.29 10.20 -29.89
CA ASN A 172 0.46 10.22 -31.11
C ASN A 172 0.54 8.89 -31.90
N GLU A 173 0.19 7.78 -31.26
CA GLU A 173 0.24 6.43 -31.85
C GLU A 173 1.64 5.97 -32.32
N LYS A 174 2.69 6.66 -31.87
CA LYS A 174 4.10 6.33 -32.15
C LYS A 174 4.89 6.24 -30.85
N THR A 175 6.13 5.80 -30.98
CA THR A 175 7.11 5.78 -29.88
C THR A 175 8.23 6.77 -30.17
N VAL A 176 8.58 7.58 -29.17
CA VAL A 176 9.80 8.41 -29.15
C VAL A 176 10.79 7.91 -28.10
N SER A 177 12.07 8.21 -28.30
CA SER A 177 13.18 7.64 -27.52
C SER A 177 13.76 8.59 -26.47
N SER A 178 13.13 9.71 -26.17
CA SER A 178 13.55 10.62 -25.09
C SER A 178 12.42 11.54 -24.67
N LEU A 179 12.49 12.04 -23.44
CA LEU A 179 11.57 13.06 -22.94
C LEU A 179 11.70 14.36 -23.74
N ASP A 180 12.92 14.75 -24.13
CA ASP A 180 13.17 15.94 -24.96
C ASP A 180 12.39 15.86 -26.29
N ALA A 181 12.47 14.73 -27.00
CA ALA A 181 11.75 14.53 -28.25
C ALA A 181 10.23 14.51 -28.06
N TYR A 182 9.75 14.00 -26.91
CA TYR A 182 8.34 14.04 -26.55
C TYR A 182 7.87 15.49 -26.34
N LEU A 183 8.61 16.29 -25.58
CA LEU A 183 8.28 17.69 -25.28
C LEU A 183 8.44 18.60 -26.50
N GLU A 184 9.40 18.33 -27.40
CA GLU A 184 9.53 19.05 -28.68
C GLU A 184 8.28 18.90 -29.56
N GLN A 185 7.66 17.72 -29.55
CA GLN A 185 6.38 17.47 -30.25
C GLN A 185 5.18 18.05 -29.50
N ASN A 186 5.32 18.30 -28.19
CA ASN A 186 4.24 18.73 -27.31
C ASN A 186 4.66 19.96 -26.48
N GLN A 187 5.11 21.02 -27.15
CA GLN A 187 5.72 22.20 -26.50
C GLN A 187 4.82 22.85 -25.42
N ALA A 188 3.50 22.79 -25.61
CA ALA A 188 2.53 23.30 -24.63
C ALA A 188 2.57 22.56 -23.28
N LEU A 189 3.09 21.34 -23.24
CA LEU A 189 3.20 20.51 -22.03
C LEU A 189 4.47 20.77 -21.23
N ALA A 190 5.48 21.44 -21.81
CA ALA A 190 6.80 21.60 -21.20
C ALA A 190 6.77 22.32 -19.85
N SER A 191 5.84 23.27 -19.67
CA SER A 191 5.68 24.03 -18.42
C SER A 191 4.73 23.38 -17.41
N LEU A 192 4.03 22.31 -17.78
CA LEU A 192 3.07 21.65 -16.88
C LEU A 192 3.78 20.62 -15.98
N PRO A 193 3.20 20.31 -14.80
CA PRO A 193 3.71 19.24 -13.95
C PRO A 193 3.70 17.90 -14.69
N LYS A 194 4.86 17.23 -14.76
CA LYS A 194 4.98 15.95 -15.46
C LYS A 194 4.48 14.80 -14.60
N VAL A 195 3.73 13.88 -15.19
CA VAL A 195 3.28 12.64 -14.52
C VAL A 195 3.70 11.44 -15.34
N GLY A 196 4.42 10.52 -14.73
CA GLY A 196 4.90 9.31 -15.40
C GLY A 196 3.89 8.20 -15.35
N PHE A 197 3.38 7.72 -16.49
CA PHE A 197 2.50 6.54 -16.54
C PHE A 197 3.27 5.35 -17.10
N VAL A 198 3.54 4.35 -16.26
CA VAL A 198 4.30 3.16 -16.66
C VAL A 198 3.33 2.09 -17.17
N ILE A 199 3.42 1.78 -18.46
CA ILE A 199 2.54 0.80 -19.14
C ILE A 199 3.31 -0.44 -19.60
N SER A 200 2.58 -1.45 -20.07
CA SER A 200 3.17 -2.58 -20.78
C SER A 200 3.42 -2.23 -22.24
N ARG A 201 4.58 -2.60 -22.79
CA ARG A 201 4.88 -2.54 -24.23
C ARG A 201 3.79 -3.22 -25.08
N ASN A 202 3.12 -4.25 -24.54
CA ASN A 202 2.06 -4.95 -25.25
C ASN A 202 0.89 -4.04 -25.62
N GLN A 203 0.61 -2.97 -24.87
CA GLN A 203 -0.43 -2.01 -25.23
C GLN A 203 -0.12 -1.28 -26.54
N ILE A 204 1.17 -1.01 -26.81
CA ILE A 204 1.61 -0.41 -28.07
C ILE A 204 1.56 -1.44 -29.21
N ILE A 205 2.06 -2.66 -28.96
CA ILE A 205 2.04 -3.75 -29.96
C ILE A 205 0.61 -4.11 -30.37
N ASN A 206 -0.32 -4.11 -29.42
CA ASN A 206 -1.73 -4.41 -29.66
C ASN A 206 -2.53 -3.22 -30.19
N GLN A 207 -1.91 -2.04 -30.34
CA GLN A 207 -2.57 -0.80 -30.72
C GLN A 207 -3.76 -0.42 -29.85
N GLU A 208 -3.63 -0.59 -28.53
CA GLU A 208 -4.60 -0.14 -27.53
C GLU A 208 -4.48 1.38 -27.32
N PHE A 209 -4.56 2.17 -28.40
CA PHE A 209 -4.22 3.59 -28.40
C PHE A 209 -5.33 4.49 -27.87
N GLU A 210 -6.60 4.11 -28.03
CA GLU A 210 -7.76 4.88 -27.57
C GLU A 210 -7.65 5.20 -26.08
N MET A 211 -7.31 4.19 -25.28
CA MET A 211 -7.15 4.35 -23.84
C MET A 211 -5.96 5.26 -23.49
N LEU A 212 -4.86 5.19 -24.25
CA LEU A 212 -3.69 6.04 -24.00
C LEU A 212 -3.94 7.50 -24.40
N ASN A 213 -4.67 7.71 -25.49
CA ASN A 213 -5.10 9.02 -25.95
C ASN A 213 -6.11 9.64 -24.96
N ASP A 214 -7.11 8.87 -24.51
CA ASP A 214 -8.08 9.34 -23.52
C ASP A 214 -7.41 9.72 -22.18
N LEU A 215 -6.45 8.92 -21.72
CA LEU A 215 -5.64 9.26 -20.55
C LEU A 215 -4.85 10.56 -20.77
N THR A 216 -4.28 10.73 -21.96
CA THR A 216 -3.51 11.92 -22.34
C THR A 216 -4.40 13.16 -22.29
N ASP A 217 -5.54 13.10 -22.97
CA ASP A 217 -6.49 14.21 -23.08
C ASP A 217 -7.04 14.61 -21.70
N GLN A 218 -7.41 13.64 -20.86
CA GLN A 218 -7.92 13.92 -19.52
C GLN A 218 -6.84 14.50 -18.58
N ALA A 219 -5.59 14.03 -18.67
CA ALA A 219 -4.48 14.57 -17.88
C ALA A 219 -4.14 15.99 -18.32
N VAL A 220 -4.08 16.25 -19.63
CA VAL A 220 -3.84 17.59 -20.20
C VAL A 220 -4.98 18.55 -19.84
N ALA A 221 -6.24 18.11 -19.94
CA ALA A 221 -7.39 18.89 -19.53
C ALA A 221 -7.37 19.23 -18.02
N SER A 222 -6.75 18.36 -17.22
CA SER A 222 -6.50 18.59 -15.79
C SER A 222 -5.25 19.44 -15.51
N GLY A 223 -4.53 19.92 -16.53
CA GLY A 223 -3.35 20.76 -16.37
C GLY A 223 -2.06 20.00 -16.05
N LEU A 224 -1.95 18.73 -16.45
CA LEU A 224 -0.77 17.88 -16.27
C LEU A 224 -0.12 17.54 -17.61
N ALA A 225 1.18 17.27 -17.61
CA ALA A 225 1.92 16.72 -18.74
C ALA A 225 2.09 15.20 -18.58
N PRO A 226 1.24 14.37 -19.19
CA PRO A 226 1.35 12.92 -19.10
C PRO A 226 2.53 12.41 -19.94
N VAL A 227 3.47 11.71 -19.31
CA VAL A 227 4.52 10.96 -20.01
C VAL A 227 4.20 9.49 -19.87
N ILE A 228 3.57 8.92 -20.90
CA ILE A 228 3.20 7.50 -20.94
C ILE A 228 4.39 6.73 -21.51
N TYR A 229 4.98 5.82 -20.74
CA TYR A 229 6.21 5.14 -21.14
C TYR A 229 6.23 3.67 -20.71
N TYR A 230 7.09 2.90 -21.39
CA TYR A 230 7.34 1.50 -21.08
C TYR A 230 8.85 1.23 -21.07
N ILE A 231 9.21 0.23 -20.27
CA ILE A 231 10.58 -0.05 -19.84
C ILE A 231 11.04 -1.43 -20.32
N ASP A 232 12.34 -1.69 -20.24
CA ASP A 232 12.93 -3.00 -20.48
C ASP A 232 13.98 -3.37 -19.41
N ASP A 233 14.78 -4.40 -19.68
CA ASP A 233 15.82 -4.87 -18.76
C ASP A 233 16.98 -3.88 -18.58
N GLN A 234 17.22 -3.00 -19.54
CA GLN A 234 18.31 -2.01 -19.51
C GLN A 234 17.83 -0.62 -19.08
N HIS A 235 16.60 -0.25 -19.42
CA HIS A 235 16.01 1.06 -19.20
C HIS A 235 14.92 0.96 -18.13
N GLY A 236 15.23 1.45 -16.93
CA GLY A 236 14.36 1.36 -15.76
C GLY A 236 13.31 2.46 -15.64
N LEU A 237 12.67 2.55 -14.46
CA LEU A 237 11.66 3.57 -14.18
C LEU A 237 12.22 5.00 -14.30
N GLU A 238 13.51 5.18 -14.02
CA GLU A 238 14.23 6.45 -14.04
C GLU A 238 14.59 6.94 -15.45
N TRP A 239 14.54 6.04 -16.44
CA TRP A 239 15.09 6.29 -17.77
C TRP A 239 14.57 7.58 -18.45
N PRO A 240 13.25 7.90 -18.44
CA PRO A 240 12.78 9.10 -19.12
C PRO A 240 13.29 10.39 -18.47
N TRP A 241 13.61 10.34 -17.17
CA TRP A 241 13.51 11.52 -16.31
C TRP A 241 14.80 12.32 -16.22
N LYS A 242 15.99 11.75 -16.50
CA LYS A 242 17.28 12.47 -16.46
C LYS A 242 17.35 13.53 -15.33
N GLU A 243 17.31 14.83 -15.67
CA GLU A 243 17.30 15.98 -14.73
C GLU A 243 15.89 16.55 -14.45
N GLU A 244 14.86 16.12 -15.20
CA GLU A 244 13.46 16.54 -15.04
C GLU A 244 12.63 15.44 -14.35
N ALA A 245 12.70 15.37 -13.02
CA ALA A 245 11.91 14.42 -12.24
C ALA A 245 10.39 14.69 -12.37
N PRO A 246 9.54 13.65 -12.47
CA PRO A 246 8.10 13.81 -12.51
C PRO A 246 7.57 14.26 -11.15
N ALA A 247 6.32 14.75 -11.09
CA ALA A 247 5.63 14.97 -9.84
C ALA A 247 5.32 13.65 -9.11
N VAL A 248 4.90 12.64 -9.88
CA VAL A 248 4.54 11.31 -9.41
C VAL A 248 4.70 10.29 -10.54
N ILE A 249 5.01 9.04 -10.18
CA ILE A 249 4.95 7.91 -11.09
C ILE A 249 3.69 7.10 -10.80
N VAL A 250 2.97 6.72 -11.84
CA VAL A 250 1.73 5.95 -11.80
C VAL A 250 2.00 4.60 -12.44
N ASN A 251 1.98 3.54 -11.63
CA ASN A 251 2.14 2.19 -12.14
C ASN A 251 0.82 1.66 -12.71
N MET A 252 0.78 1.40 -14.02
CA MET A 252 -0.36 0.81 -14.74
C MET A 252 -0.06 -0.59 -15.29
N THR A 253 1.04 -1.21 -14.84
CA THR A 253 1.51 -2.50 -15.35
C THR A 253 1.98 -3.43 -14.24
N HIS A 254 2.22 -4.70 -14.59
CA HIS A 254 2.86 -5.67 -13.71
C HIS A 254 4.37 -5.47 -13.72
N LEU A 255 4.86 -4.60 -12.83
CA LEU A 255 6.29 -4.39 -12.63
C LEU A 255 6.99 -5.69 -12.20
N GLN A 256 8.24 -5.83 -12.61
CA GLN A 256 9.10 -7.00 -12.35
C GLN A 256 10.43 -6.53 -11.77
N GLN A 257 11.22 -7.46 -11.23
CA GLN A 257 12.55 -7.19 -10.65
C GLN A 257 12.47 -6.23 -9.44
N GLY A 258 11.66 -6.59 -8.44
CA GLY A 258 11.32 -5.73 -7.31
C GLY A 258 12.49 -4.99 -6.64
N GLU A 259 13.60 -5.68 -6.33
CA GLU A 259 14.78 -5.04 -5.73
C GLU A 259 15.43 -3.99 -6.63
N LYS A 260 15.46 -4.25 -7.94
CA LYS A 260 15.90 -3.24 -8.91
C LYS A 260 14.96 -2.05 -8.89
N ARG A 261 13.63 -2.27 -8.92
CA ARG A 261 12.62 -1.19 -8.92
C ARG A 261 12.68 -0.32 -7.67
N LYS A 262 12.94 -0.90 -6.49
CA LYS A 262 13.16 -0.13 -5.26
C LYS A 262 14.31 0.85 -5.41
N ALA A 263 15.47 0.38 -5.88
CA ALA A 263 16.65 1.23 -6.08
C ALA A 263 16.41 2.33 -7.11
N GLU A 264 15.63 2.05 -8.17
CA GLU A 264 15.22 3.06 -9.14
C GLU A 264 14.33 4.13 -8.50
N MET A 265 13.31 3.73 -7.73
CA MET A 265 12.40 4.66 -7.03
C MET A 265 13.12 5.54 -6.02
N GLU A 266 14.07 4.96 -5.27
CA GLU A 266 14.91 5.72 -4.33
C GLU A 266 15.76 6.78 -5.01
N ARG A 267 16.24 6.53 -6.24
CA ARG A 267 17.01 7.52 -7.02
C ARG A 267 16.14 8.60 -7.63
N ILE A 268 14.92 8.24 -8.06
CA ILE A 268 13.96 9.20 -8.61
C ILE A 268 13.43 10.13 -7.51
N ASP A 269 13.30 9.61 -6.28
CA ASP A 269 12.79 10.31 -5.10
C ASP A 269 11.43 10.98 -5.35
N ARG A 270 10.51 10.20 -5.94
CA ARG A 270 9.13 10.60 -6.19
C ARG A 270 8.15 9.50 -5.77
N PRO A 271 6.96 9.86 -5.25
CA PRO A 271 5.93 8.90 -4.91
C PRO A 271 5.55 8.04 -6.12
N VAL A 272 5.20 6.78 -5.84
CA VAL A 272 4.73 5.84 -6.85
C VAL A 272 3.35 5.34 -6.47
N ILE A 273 2.35 5.72 -7.27
CA ILE A 273 0.95 5.35 -7.08
C ILE A 273 0.68 4.01 -7.76
N GLN A 274 0.11 3.07 -7.02
CA GLN A 274 -0.35 1.80 -7.58
C GLN A 274 -1.74 1.95 -8.18
N THR A 275 -1.93 1.59 -9.45
CA THR A 275 -3.25 1.58 -10.08
C THR A 275 -3.70 0.18 -10.48
N ILE A 276 -5.02 -0.01 -10.50
CA ILE A 276 -5.65 -1.31 -10.67
C ILE A 276 -6.79 -1.18 -11.68
N HIS A 277 -6.91 -2.20 -12.51
CA HIS A 277 -8.03 -2.40 -13.41
C HIS A 277 -8.97 -3.47 -12.81
N TYR A 278 -10.24 -3.12 -12.62
CA TYR A 278 -11.27 -4.03 -12.12
C TYR A 278 -11.76 -4.95 -13.23
N ARG A 279 -11.56 -6.26 -13.05
CA ARG A 279 -11.77 -7.28 -14.09
C ARG A 279 -13.08 -8.05 -13.96
N ASP A 280 -13.76 -7.93 -12.83
CA ASP A 280 -14.91 -8.77 -12.51
C ASP A 280 -16.24 -8.20 -13.03
N GLY A 281 -16.20 -7.04 -13.72
CA GLY A 281 -17.37 -6.43 -14.33
C GLY A 281 -17.21 -4.95 -14.65
N SER A 282 -18.35 -4.29 -14.77
CA SER A 282 -18.49 -2.86 -15.08
C SER A 282 -18.13 -1.94 -13.93
N ILE A 283 -18.07 -0.63 -14.22
CA ILE A 283 -17.92 0.41 -13.20
C ILE A 283 -19.04 0.29 -12.15
N ASP A 284 -20.26 -0.05 -12.56
CA ASP A 284 -21.39 -0.20 -11.64
C ASP A 284 -21.29 -1.47 -10.80
N ASP A 285 -20.72 -2.55 -11.34
CA ASP A 285 -20.44 -3.78 -10.58
C ASP A 285 -19.38 -3.52 -9.50
N TRP A 286 -18.30 -2.82 -9.86
CA TRP A 286 -17.28 -2.38 -8.90
C TRP A 286 -17.86 -1.46 -7.82
N ARG A 287 -18.72 -0.50 -8.19
CA ARG A 287 -19.41 0.39 -7.23
C ARG A 287 -20.28 -0.39 -6.25
N LYS A 288 -20.95 -1.47 -6.67
CA LYS A 288 -21.80 -2.30 -5.80
C LYS A 288 -21.00 -3.31 -4.97
N SER A 289 -19.79 -3.65 -5.38
CA SER A 289 -18.97 -4.63 -4.68
C SER A 289 -18.56 -4.14 -3.28
N GLU A 290 -18.71 -5.01 -2.28
CA GLU A 290 -18.29 -4.77 -0.88
C GLU A 290 -16.78 -4.94 -0.66
N VAL A 291 -16.11 -5.72 -1.52
CA VAL A 291 -14.67 -6.00 -1.36
C VAL A 291 -13.81 -5.07 -2.21
N GLY A 292 -14.26 -4.78 -3.44
CA GLY A 292 -13.65 -3.87 -4.42
C GLY A 292 -12.58 -4.56 -5.26
N ILE A 293 -11.52 -5.04 -4.63
CA ILE A 293 -10.48 -5.88 -5.28
C ILE A 293 -10.56 -7.28 -4.71
N ASP A 294 -10.62 -8.32 -5.54
CA ASP A 294 -10.66 -9.70 -5.07
C ASP A 294 -9.34 -10.13 -4.39
N GLN A 295 -9.40 -11.15 -3.53
CA GLN A 295 -8.25 -11.59 -2.73
C GLN A 295 -7.05 -12.04 -3.59
N ARG A 296 -7.29 -12.67 -4.74
CA ARG A 296 -6.24 -13.16 -5.63
C ARG A 296 -5.55 -12.00 -6.34
N SER A 297 -6.29 -10.98 -6.77
CA SER A 297 -5.68 -9.77 -7.32
C SER A 297 -4.93 -8.97 -6.25
N ALA A 298 -5.46 -8.91 -5.02
CA ALA A 298 -4.85 -8.17 -3.92
C ALA A 298 -3.44 -8.70 -3.55
N SER A 299 -3.20 -10.01 -3.59
CA SER A 299 -1.87 -10.56 -3.26
C SER A 299 -0.79 -10.07 -4.24
N VAL A 300 -1.11 -10.01 -5.53
CA VAL A 300 -0.15 -9.63 -6.60
C VAL A 300 -0.08 -8.12 -6.80
N LEU A 301 -1.22 -7.42 -6.74
CA LEU A 301 -1.32 -6.01 -7.10
C LEU A 301 -1.26 -5.05 -5.92
N LEU A 302 -1.41 -5.53 -4.68
CA LEU A 302 -1.28 -4.72 -3.47
C LEU A 302 -0.09 -5.21 -2.66
N SER A 303 -0.15 -6.44 -2.14
CA SER A 303 0.85 -6.91 -1.16
C SER A 303 2.27 -6.91 -1.75
N THR A 304 2.48 -7.42 -2.97
CA THR A 304 3.81 -7.40 -3.61
C THR A 304 4.33 -5.98 -3.84
N THR A 305 3.51 -5.08 -4.38
CA THR A 305 3.93 -3.71 -4.69
C THR A 305 4.14 -2.86 -3.44
N GLU A 306 3.40 -3.12 -2.36
CA GLU A 306 3.62 -2.52 -1.05
C GLU A 306 5.02 -2.82 -0.52
N THR A 307 5.54 -4.05 -0.75
CA THR A 307 6.93 -4.39 -0.39
C THR A 307 7.97 -3.55 -1.12
N TRP A 308 7.59 -2.90 -2.22
CA TRP A 308 8.46 -2.03 -3.03
C TRP A 308 8.25 -0.54 -2.72
N GLY A 309 7.28 -0.20 -1.86
CA GLY A 309 7.05 1.17 -1.39
C GLY A 309 5.95 1.92 -2.13
N LEU A 310 5.20 1.25 -3.02
CA LEU A 310 4.05 1.87 -3.68
C LEU A 310 2.96 2.19 -2.67
N THR A 311 2.27 3.32 -2.88
CA THR A 311 1.20 3.82 -2.02
C THR A 311 -0.04 4.16 -2.83
N ASP A 312 -1.09 4.59 -2.12
CA ASP A 312 -2.33 5.12 -2.70
C ASP A 312 -2.96 4.20 -3.76
N PRO A 313 -3.34 2.95 -3.41
CA PRO A 313 -3.84 2.00 -4.39
C PRO A 313 -5.21 2.43 -4.96
N LEU A 314 -5.28 2.77 -6.25
CA LEU A 314 -6.49 3.26 -6.91
C LEU A 314 -7.02 2.29 -7.97
N VAL A 315 -8.33 2.02 -7.95
CA VAL A 315 -9.00 1.35 -9.07
C VAL A 315 -9.41 2.42 -10.07
N ILE A 316 -8.68 2.52 -11.19
CA ILE A 316 -8.85 3.63 -12.16
C ILE A 316 -9.65 3.23 -13.39
N SER A 317 -9.87 1.95 -13.64
CA SER A 317 -10.61 1.45 -14.80
C SER A 317 -11.38 0.17 -14.49
N ALA A 318 -12.41 -0.12 -15.28
CA ALA A 318 -13.21 -1.33 -15.23
C ALA A 318 -13.54 -1.84 -16.64
N GLU A 319 -14.19 -3.01 -16.74
CA GLU A 319 -14.56 -3.63 -18.00
C GLU A 319 -15.92 -3.11 -18.50
N LEU A 320 -16.02 -2.65 -19.75
CA LEU A 320 -17.29 -2.34 -20.40
C LEU A 320 -17.31 -2.96 -21.78
N GLU A 321 -18.23 -3.91 -22.00
CA GLU A 321 -18.40 -4.60 -23.29
C GLU A 321 -17.13 -5.26 -23.87
N GLY A 322 -16.19 -5.66 -23.01
CA GLY A 322 -14.91 -6.26 -23.40
C GLY A 322 -13.78 -5.24 -23.62
N GLU A 323 -14.03 -3.97 -23.30
CA GLU A 323 -13.05 -2.88 -23.34
C GLU A 323 -12.73 -2.36 -21.95
N LYS A 324 -11.53 -1.79 -21.79
CA LYS A 324 -11.17 -1.08 -20.57
C LYS A 324 -11.61 0.36 -20.66
N VAL A 325 -12.38 0.81 -19.69
CA VAL A 325 -12.81 2.21 -19.58
C VAL A 325 -12.35 2.81 -18.26
N PHE A 326 -11.87 4.05 -18.31
CA PHE A 326 -11.49 4.76 -17.08
C PHE A 326 -12.72 5.16 -16.26
N ILE A 327 -12.51 5.25 -14.95
CA ILE A 327 -13.50 5.73 -13.97
C ILE A 327 -13.19 7.21 -13.71
N PRO A 328 -13.99 8.16 -14.23
CA PRO A 328 -13.63 9.59 -14.20
C PRO A 328 -13.35 10.11 -12.79
N GLN A 329 -14.17 9.74 -11.80
CA GLN A 329 -13.99 10.20 -10.42
C GLN A 329 -12.69 9.71 -9.78
N GLN A 330 -12.15 8.58 -10.25
CA GLN A 330 -10.88 8.02 -9.75
C GLN A 330 -9.69 8.68 -10.43
N LEU A 331 -9.82 9.03 -11.72
CA LEU A 331 -8.84 9.88 -12.39
C LEU A 331 -8.76 11.27 -11.76
N ASP A 332 -9.89 11.87 -11.36
CA ASP A 332 -9.88 13.13 -10.59
C ASP A 332 -9.01 13.01 -9.33
N LEU A 333 -9.16 11.91 -8.56
CA LEU A 333 -8.38 11.68 -7.35
C LEU A 333 -6.89 11.46 -7.62
N LEU A 334 -6.57 10.83 -8.76
CA LEU A 334 -5.19 10.61 -9.20
C LEU A 334 -4.53 11.92 -9.63
N PHE A 335 -5.19 12.70 -10.48
CA PHE A 335 -4.67 13.96 -11.01
C PHE A 335 -4.59 15.04 -9.93
N GLY A 336 -5.58 15.13 -9.05
CA GLY A 336 -5.52 15.98 -7.86
C GLY A 336 -4.32 15.63 -6.98
N ARG A 337 -4.07 14.33 -6.74
CA ARG A 337 -2.92 13.87 -5.96
C ARG A 337 -1.59 14.22 -6.64
N ALA A 338 -1.52 14.13 -7.96
CA ALA A 338 -0.35 14.55 -8.73
C ALA A 338 -0.05 16.06 -8.59
N HIS A 339 -1.09 16.91 -8.67
CA HIS A 339 -0.96 18.34 -8.40
C HIS A 339 -0.53 18.64 -6.97
N ALA A 340 -1.08 17.92 -6.00
CA ALA A 340 -0.70 18.09 -4.60
C ALA A 340 0.77 17.72 -4.36
N TYR A 341 1.26 16.61 -4.94
CA TYR A 341 2.68 16.27 -4.86
C TYR A 341 3.57 17.28 -5.57
N HIS A 342 3.18 17.74 -6.76
CA HIS A 342 3.92 18.80 -7.43
C HIS A 342 4.04 20.05 -6.54
N ARG A 343 2.94 20.46 -5.91
CA ARG A 343 2.94 21.60 -4.97
C ARG A 343 3.87 21.37 -3.78
N LEU A 344 3.88 20.18 -3.17
CA LEU A 344 4.84 19.85 -2.10
C LEU A 344 6.30 19.92 -2.58
N GLN A 345 6.57 19.62 -3.84
CA GLN A 345 7.93 19.60 -4.39
C GLN A 345 8.43 20.97 -4.82
N THR A 346 7.54 21.90 -5.18
CA THR A 346 7.92 23.21 -5.75
C THR A 346 7.62 24.40 -4.86
N LYS A 347 6.71 24.28 -3.88
CA LYS A 347 6.42 25.36 -2.93
C LYS A 347 7.60 25.53 -1.99
N ASP A 348 7.94 26.77 -1.63
CA ASP A 348 8.98 27.03 -0.64
C ASP A 348 8.53 26.54 0.75
N ASN A 349 9.45 25.95 1.52
CA ASN A 349 9.13 25.41 2.85
C ASN A 349 8.53 26.47 3.78
N SER A 350 8.96 27.73 3.67
CA SER A 350 8.44 28.85 4.48
C SER A 350 6.95 29.09 4.26
N ASP A 351 6.40 28.69 3.11
CA ASP A 351 5.00 28.88 2.73
C ASP A 351 4.18 27.59 2.83
N LYS A 352 4.83 26.44 2.99
CA LYS A 352 4.15 25.14 3.15
C LYS A 352 3.47 25.08 4.51
N SER A 353 2.22 24.59 4.53
CA SER A 353 1.44 24.36 5.74
C SER A 353 1.05 22.90 5.93
N VAL A 354 1.14 22.41 7.17
CA VAL A 354 0.89 21.01 7.54
C VAL A 354 -0.11 20.96 8.67
N ALA A 355 -1.17 20.19 8.51
CA ALA A 355 -2.10 19.87 9.59
C ALA A 355 -1.69 18.56 10.24
N VAL A 356 -1.47 18.57 11.55
CA VAL A 356 -1.24 17.36 12.36
C VAL A 356 -2.50 17.05 13.14
N MET A 357 -3.19 16.01 12.69
CA MET A 357 -4.37 15.47 13.35
C MET A 357 -3.94 14.36 14.32
N PHE A 358 -3.93 14.67 15.61
CA PHE A 358 -3.49 13.71 16.62
C PHE A 358 -4.65 12.89 17.19
N TRP A 359 -4.37 11.61 17.42
CA TRP A 359 -5.26 10.70 18.12
C TRP A 359 -5.03 10.78 19.64
N ASN A 360 -6.09 10.54 20.41
CA ASN A 360 -6.01 10.49 21.85
C ASN A 360 -6.72 9.25 22.41
N ALA A 361 -5.94 8.28 22.89
CA ALA A 361 -6.45 7.10 23.58
C ALA A 361 -5.48 6.65 24.70
N PRO A 362 -6.00 6.28 25.89
CA PRO A 362 -7.41 6.18 26.28
C PRO A 362 -8.12 7.54 26.37
N ALA A 363 -9.43 7.56 26.17
CA ALA A 363 -10.20 8.79 26.12
C ALA A 363 -10.11 9.57 27.44
N GLY A 364 -9.79 10.85 27.36
CA GLY A 364 -9.86 11.82 28.45
C GLY A 364 -9.16 13.10 28.03
N ALA A 365 -9.65 14.27 28.48
CA ALA A 365 -8.97 15.54 28.20
C ALA A 365 -7.59 15.63 28.88
N GLU A 366 -7.40 14.88 29.97
CA GLU A 366 -6.18 14.89 30.79
C GLU A 366 -5.14 13.83 30.37
N ASN A 367 -5.56 12.80 29.64
CA ASN A 367 -4.68 11.75 29.13
C ASN A 367 -4.37 12.08 27.67
N ILE A 368 -3.12 12.31 27.31
CA ILE A 368 -2.70 12.68 25.94
C ILE A 368 -1.61 11.72 25.48
N SER A 369 -2.03 10.58 24.95
CA SER A 369 -1.13 9.55 24.41
C SER A 369 -1.82 8.78 23.27
N ALA A 370 -1.04 8.04 22.51
CA ALA A 370 -1.56 7.16 21.46
C ALA A 370 -0.60 5.97 21.29
N SER A 371 -1.02 4.78 21.70
CA SER A 371 -0.28 3.51 21.55
C SER A 371 1.23 3.66 21.78
N ASN A 372 1.61 3.90 23.03
CA ASN A 372 3.02 4.03 23.45
C ASN A 372 3.79 5.24 22.86
N LEU A 373 3.12 6.19 22.20
CA LEU A 373 3.69 7.45 21.74
C LEU A 373 3.38 8.60 22.69
N ASN A 374 4.40 9.41 23.03
CA ASN A 374 4.26 10.66 23.76
C ASN A 374 3.84 11.77 22.78
N ILE A 375 2.55 12.08 22.74
CA ILE A 375 2.00 13.03 21.77
C ILE A 375 2.54 14.46 21.98
N PRO A 376 2.55 15.06 23.20
CA PRO A 376 3.07 16.42 23.38
C PRO A 376 4.53 16.60 22.94
N LEU A 377 5.43 15.70 23.37
CA LEU A 377 6.84 15.77 22.96
C LEU A 377 7.04 15.45 21.48
N SER A 378 6.23 14.55 20.91
CA SER A 378 6.28 14.26 19.47
C SER A 378 5.84 15.46 18.64
N LEU A 379 4.79 16.18 19.06
CA LEU A 379 4.36 17.42 18.40
C LEU A 379 5.42 18.51 18.50
N GLN A 380 6.07 18.65 19.65
CA GLN A 380 7.21 19.56 19.81
C GLN A 380 8.39 19.17 18.89
N SER A 381 8.72 17.89 18.84
CA SER A 381 9.76 17.35 17.97
C SER A 381 9.48 17.64 16.49
N ILE A 382 8.24 17.39 16.05
CA ILE A 382 7.77 17.71 14.69
C ILE A 382 7.85 19.22 14.43
N GLY A 383 7.37 20.06 15.34
CA GLY A 383 7.45 21.51 15.20
C GLY A 383 8.88 22.02 15.05
N ARG A 384 9.81 21.49 15.85
CA ARG A 384 11.25 21.80 15.74
C ARG A 384 11.82 21.33 14.42
N GLY A 385 11.58 20.08 14.02
CA GLY A 385 12.09 19.52 12.76
C GLY A 385 11.58 20.30 11.53
N LEU A 386 10.32 20.72 11.54
CA LEU A 386 9.77 21.60 10.50
C LEU A 386 10.46 22.98 10.50
N SER A 387 10.66 23.58 11.67
CA SER A 387 11.37 24.86 11.77
C SER A 387 12.82 24.78 11.29
N GLU A 388 13.53 23.68 11.58
CA GLU A 388 14.91 23.42 11.12
C GLU A 388 15.00 23.32 9.59
N GLU A 389 13.94 22.80 8.95
CA GLU A 389 13.79 22.71 7.50
C GLU A 389 13.23 24.00 6.85
N GLY A 390 13.05 25.07 7.63
CA GLY A 390 12.67 26.39 7.14
C GLY A 390 11.16 26.64 7.02
N TYR A 391 10.31 25.79 7.62
CA TYR A 391 8.89 26.08 7.72
C TYR A 391 8.63 27.23 8.70
N SER A 392 7.59 28.03 8.44
CA SER A 392 7.16 29.11 9.32
C SER A 392 6.43 28.57 10.56
N VAL A 393 7.15 27.93 11.48
CA VAL A 393 6.63 27.34 12.72
C VAL A 393 7.34 27.97 13.93
N PRO A 394 6.63 28.64 14.84
CA PRO A 394 7.25 29.20 16.04
C PRO A 394 7.65 28.07 17.01
N GLU A 395 8.72 28.29 17.78
CA GLU A 395 9.11 27.39 18.86
C GLU A 395 8.06 27.37 19.98
N PHE A 396 7.85 26.21 20.60
CA PHE A 396 6.97 26.03 21.76
C PHE A 396 7.52 24.96 22.71
N SER A 397 7.17 25.07 23.99
CA SER A 397 7.56 24.08 25.00
C SER A 397 6.57 22.92 25.10
N GLU A 398 7.00 21.81 25.70
CA GLU A 398 6.12 20.70 26.05
C GLU A 398 4.93 21.16 26.90
N GLN A 399 5.15 22.00 27.91
CA GLN A 399 4.09 22.48 28.80
C GLN A 399 3.05 23.33 28.06
N GLN A 400 3.49 24.13 27.08
CA GLN A 400 2.58 24.86 26.21
C GLN A 400 1.77 23.90 25.32
N MET A 401 2.42 22.87 24.77
CA MET A 401 1.74 21.85 23.97
C MET A 401 0.72 21.05 24.79
N ILE A 402 1.03 20.69 26.04
CA ILE A 402 0.07 20.04 26.94
C ILE A 402 -1.14 20.96 27.16
N ALA A 403 -0.92 22.24 27.45
CA ALA A 403 -2.00 23.19 27.67
C ALA A 403 -2.89 23.37 26.42
N ASP A 404 -2.27 23.48 25.23
CA ASP A 404 -3.00 23.58 23.97
C ASP A 404 -3.80 22.32 23.66
N ALA A 405 -3.19 21.15 23.80
CA ALA A 405 -3.85 19.88 23.50
C ALA A 405 -5.05 19.64 24.43
N LYS A 406 -4.95 19.96 25.73
CA LYS A 406 -6.09 19.93 26.66
C LYS A 406 -7.22 20.86 26.21
N LYS A 407 -6.87 22.09 25.80
CA LYS A 407 -7.82 23.09 25.35
C LYS A 407 -8.47 22.73 24.02
N LEU A 408 -7.74 22.10 23.11
CA LEU A 408 -8.30 21.57 21.87
C LEU A 408 -9.25 20.39 22.17
N LEU A 409 -8.84 19.45 23.02
CA LEU A 409 -9.67 18.30 23.40
C LEU A 409 -10.95 18.74 24.11
N SER A 410 -10.90 19.78 24.95
CA SER A 410 -12.08 20.26 25.70
C SER A 410 -13.25 20.63 24.78
N GLY A 411 -13.02 21.07 23.54
CA GLY A 411 -14.09 21.37 22.60
C GLY A 411 -14.98 20.18 22.22
N TYR A 412 -14.53 18.94 22.41
CA TYR A 412 -15.35 17.74 22.22
C TYR A 412 -16.00 17.22 23.51
N TYR A 413 -15.44 17.55 24.68
CA TYR A 413 -16.01 17.17 25.99
C TYR A 413 -16.98 18.22 26.54
N GLN A 414 -16.80 19.49 26.14
CA GLN A 414 -17.57 20.67 26.57
C GLN A 414 -17.98 21.50 25.34
N PRO A 415 -18.88 20.96 24.46
CA PRO A 415 -19.24 21.61 23.19
C PRO A 415 -19.83 23.02 23.34
N GLU A 416 -20.41 23.34 24.49
CA GLU A 416 -20.89 24.68 24.82
C GLU A 416 -19.79 25.75 24.82
N GLN A 417 -18.51 25.35 24.93
CA GLN A 417 -17.36 26.26 24.88
C GLN A 417 -16.82 26.50 23.47
N LEU A 418 -17.35 25.84 22.44
CA LEU A 418 -16.82 25.93 21.06
C LEU A 418 -16.78 27.36 20.53
N LYS A 419 -17.75 28.22 20.88
CA LYS A 419 -17.74 29.63 20.49
C LYS A 419 -16.58 30.39 21.14
N ALA A 420 -16.34 30.17 22.43
CA ALA A 420 -15.22 30.78 23.14
C ALA A 420 -13.88 30.30 22.57
N LEU A 421 -13.74 29.00 22.30
CA LEU A 421 -12.56 28.45 21.64
C LEU A 421 -12.33 29.06 20.26
N TYR A 422 -13.39 29.27 19.48
CA TYR A 422 -13.30 29.95 18.18
C TYR A 422 -12.78 31.39 18.34
N ASP A 423 -13.34 32.15 19.28
CA ASP A 423 -12.93 33.53 19.55
C ASP A 423 -11.49 33.64 20.06
N GLU A 424 -11.01 32.60 20.74
CA GLU A 424 -9.64 32.49 21.25
C GLU A 424 -8.63 31.90 20.23
N GLY A 425 -9.08 31.53 19.03
CA GLY A 425 -8.22 30.96 17.97
C GLY A 425 -7.88 29.47 18.13
N TYR A 426 -8.64 28.74 18.96
CA TYR A 426 -8.53 27.29 19.20
C TYR A 426 -9.60 26.48 18.46
N ALA A 427 -10.47 27.11 17.68
CA ALA A 427 -11.42 26.43 16.82
C ALA A 427 -11.57 27.14 15.49
N VAL A 428 -11.99 26.39 14.47
CA VAL A 428 -12.37 26.91 13.16
C VAL A 428 -13.82 26.55 12.85
N ALA A 429 -14.40 27.22 11.87
CA ALA A 429 -15.80 27.07 11.51
C ALA A 429 -15.96 26.72 10.02
N LEU A 430 -16.78 25.71 9.73
CA LEU A 430 -17.32 25.47 8.40
C LEU A 430 -18.80 25.92 8.38
N PRO A 431 -19.16 26.97 7.61
CA PRO A 431 -20.55 27.40 7.51
C PRO A 431 -21.48 26.27 7.07
N LEU A 432 -22.66 26.14 7.69
CA LEU A 432 -23.64 25.10 7.34
C LEU A 432 -23.99 25.13 5.85
N ARG A 433 -24.11 26.33 5.26
CA ARG A 433 -24.37 26.49 3.82
C ARG A 433 -23.30 25.82 2.97
N SER A 434 -22.04 25.95 3.38
CA SER A 434 -20.90 25.35 2.69
C SER A 434 -20.94 23.82 2.76
N TYR A 435 -21.17 23.29 3.96
CA TYR A 435 -21.36 21.85 4.16
C TYR A 435 -22.54 21.32 3.36
N PHE A 436 -23.67 22.03 3.36
CA PHE A 436 -24.89 21.63 2.67
C PHE A 436 -24.71 21.56 1.15
N ILE A 437 -23.96 22.49 0.54
CA ILE A 437 -23.64 22.45 -0.90
C ILE A 437 -22.85 21.18 -1.24
N TRP A 438 -21.82 20.87 -0.46
CA TRP A 438 -21.03 19.65 -0.63
C TRP A 438 -21.89 18.40 -0.42
N TYR A 439 -22.62 18.34 0.70
CA TYR A 439 -23.52 17.25 1.05
C TYR A 439 -24.52 16.99 -0.07
N ARG A 440 -25.10 18.03 -0.69
CA ARG A 440 -26.05 17.90 -1.80
C ARG A 440 -25.44 17.29 -3.07
N ASN A 441 -24.13 17.39 -3.24
CA ASN A 441 -23.43 16.83 -4.39
C ASN A 441 -22.96 15.37 -4.17
N LEU A 442 -23.11 14.84 -2.95
CA LEU A 442 -22.85 13.42 -2.68
C LEU A 442 -23.87 12.51 -3.40
N PRO A 443 -23.49 11.25 -3.70
CA PRO A 443 -24.44 10.26 -4.19
C PRO A 443 -25.66 10.14 -3.27
N ARG A 444 -26.82 9.85 -3.88
CA ARG A 444 -28.09 9.73 -3.14
C ARG A 444 -28.01 8.67 -2.05
N GLU A 445 -27.40 7.53 -2.33
CA GLU A 445 -27.25 6.41 -1.39
C GLU A 445 -26.39 6.82 -0.18
N THR A 446 -25.26 7.48 -0.43
CA THR A 446 -24.39 8.02 0.64
C THR A 446 -25.14 9.00 1.53
N ARG A 447 -25.91 9.93 0.95
CA ARG A 447 -26.74 10.86 1.72
C ARG A 447 -27.81 10.16 2.55
N GLN A 448 -28.55 9.23 1.95
CA GLN A 448 -29.60 8.49 2.65
C GLN A 448 -29.00 7.74 3.84
N PHE A 449 -27.85 7.10 3.65
CA PHE A 449 -27.17 6.38 4.71
C PHE A 449 -26.73 7.30 5.86
N ILE A 450 -26.25 8.52 5.57
CA ILE A 450 -25.96 9.53 6.61
C ILE A 450 -27.27 9.93 7.31
N ASP A 451 -28.33 10.23 6.55
CA ASP A 451 -29.60 10.74 7.08
C ASP A 451 -30.32 9.71 7.97
N ASP A 452 -30.23 8.43 7.64
CA ASP A 452 -30.84 7.34 8.41
C ASP A 452 -30.24 7.25 9.83
N TRP A 453 -28.97 7.62 9.98
CA TRP A 453 -28.27 7.62 11.28
C TRP A 453 -28.33 8.97 11.98
N TRP A 454 -28.07 10.06 11.26
CA TRP A 454 -27.79 11.37 11.84
C TRP A 454 -28.85 12.43 11.52
N GLY A 455 -29.83 12.10 10.67
CA GLY A 455 -30.81 13.04 10.16
C GLY A 455 -30.22 14.03 9.15
N HIS A 456 -31.01 15.02 8.78
CA HIS A 456 -30.60 16.03 7.80
C HIS A 456 -29.65 17.07 8.45
N PRO A 457 -28.57 17.54 7.78
CA PRO A 457 -27.56 18.40 8.42
C PRO A 457 -28.08 19.76 8.90
N MET A 458 -29.15 20.29 8.30
CA MET A 458 -29.83 21.51 8.78
C MET A 458 -30.51 21.34 10.15
N LYS A 459 -30.66 20.11 10.64
CA LYS A 459 -31.22 19.78 11.96
C LYS A 459 -30.13 19.31 12.93
N TYR A 460 -28.86 19.49 12.58
CA TYR A 460 -27.76 19.11 13.46
C TYR A 460 -27.75 20.02 14.70
N ASP A 461 -27.91 19.43 15.89
CA ASP A 461 -28.03 20.18 17.15
C ASP A 461 -26.72 20.86 17.60
N GLY A 462 -25.58 20.42 17.08
CA GLY A 462 -24.25 20.95 17.43
C GLY A 462 -23.79 22.16 16.60
N LEU A 463 -24.71 22.83 15.89
CA LEU A 463 -24.39 24.05 15.14
C LEU A 463 -24.19 25.24 16.10
N VAL A 464 -23.16 26.03 15.83
CA VAL A 464 -22.85 27.27 16.57
C VAL A 464 -23.07 28.47 15.65
N ASP A 465 -23.65 29.54 16.16
CA ASP A 465 -23.79 30.80 15.42
C ASP A 465 -22.44 31.54 15.39
N ILE A 466 -21.91 31.75 14.18
CA ILE A 466 -20.72 32.54 13.89
C ILE A 466 -21.13 33.68 12.97
N ASP A 467 -21.05 34.91 13.47
CA ASP A 467 -21.41 36.13 12.74
C ASP A 467 -22.82 36.08 12.11
N GLY A 468 -23.80 35.53 12.83
CA GLY A 468 -25.19 35.40 12.35
C GLY A 468 -25.39 34.30 11.32
N GLN A 469 -24.45 33.37 11.19
CA GLN A 469 -24.55 32.19 10.32
C GLN A 469 -24.32 30.91 11.12
N PRO A 470 -25.19 29.89 11.02
CA PRO A 470 -24.95 28.60 11.65
C PRO A 470 -23.75 27.90 10.99
N ALA A 471 -22.86 27.36 11.82
CA ALA A 471 -21.65 26.69 11.38
C ALA A 471 -21.33 25.43 12.21
N PHE A 472 -20.64 24.49 11.59
CA PHE A 472 -19.93 23.42 12.29
C PHE A 472 -18.63 24.00 12.84
N VAL A 473 -18.52 24.08 14.17
CA VAL A 473 -17.31 24.57 14.84
C VAL A 473 -16.57 23.38 15.45
N PHE A 474 -15.27 23.31 15.22
CA PHE A 474 -14.44 22.23 15.77
C PHE A 474 -13.03 22.73 16.13
N PRO A 475 -12.37 22.11 17.11
CA PRO A 475 -11.06 22.51 17.59
C PRO A 475 -9.98 22.42 16.51
N LEU A 476 -9.23 23.51 16.33
CA LEU A 476 -8.03 23.60 15.51
C LEU A 476 -7.24 24.83 15.95
N LEU A 477 -5.95 24.65 16.17
CA LEU A 477 -5.01 25.73 16.48
C LEU A 477 -4.00 25.90 15.35
N LYS A 478 -3.89 27.10 14.78
CA LYS A 478 -2.83 27.42 13.81
C LYS A 478 -1.63 28.02 14.54
N ARG A 479 -0.50 27.30 14.60
CA ARG A 479 0.79 27.78 15.09
C ARG A 479 1.71 28.07 13.89
N GLY A 480 1.55 29.26 13.31
CA GLY A 480 2.14 29.56 12.00
C GLY A 480 1.59 28.59 10.95
N ASN A 481 2.49 27.89 10.27
CA ASN A 481 2.16 26.91 9.24
C ASN A 481 1.97 25.48 9.78
N LEU A 482 2.08 25.26 11.09
CA LEU A 482 1.72 24.00 11.75
C LEU A 482 0.32 24.11 12.34
N TRP A 483 -0.64 23.33 11.83
CA TRP A 483 -2.02 23.35 12.32
C TRP A 483 -2.28 22.10 13.15
N LEU A 484 -2.79 22.27 14.37
CA LEU A 484 -2.97 21.19 15.33
C LEU A 484 -4.44 20.96 15.57
N LEU A 485 -4.90 19.72 15.45
CA LEU A 485 -6.28 19.36 15.73
C LEU A 485 -6.38 17.93 16.30
N PRO A 486 -7.19 17.71 17.35
CA PRO A 486 -7.57 16.37 17.74
C PRO A 486 -8.55 15.79 16.71
N GLN A 487 -8.42 14.51 16.39
CA GLN A 487 -9.37 13.85 15.49
C GLN A 487 -10.80 13.97 16.06
N PRO A 488 -11.79 14.45 15.28
CA PRO A 488 -13.15 14.58 15.75
C PRO A 488 -13.74 13.23 16.18
N PRO A 489 -14.66 13.22 17.17
CA PRO A 489 -15.38 12.01 17.52
C PRO A 489 -16.15 11.50 16.31
N ARG A 490 -15.83 10.28 15.88
CA ARG A 490 -16.38 9.69 14.65
C ARG A 490 -17.92 9.72 14.61
N SER A 491 -18.54 9.24 15.67
CA SER A 491 -20.01 9.18 15.84
C SER A 491 -20.60 10.44 16.51
N GLY A 492 -19.80 11.50 16.65
CA GLY A 492 -20.19 12.69 17.43
C GLY A 492 -20.09 12.50 18.95
N LYS A 493 -19.77 11.29 19.43
CA LYS A 493 -19.50 10.99 20.86
C LYS A 493 -18.08 10.44 21.02
N VAL A 494 -17.34 11.00 21.99
CA VAL A 494 -15.97 10.57 22.27
C VAL A 494 -15.95 9.10 22.66
N GLY A 495 -15.02 8.34 22.09
CA GLY A 495 -14.80 6.92 22.42
C GLY A 495 -15.81 5.92 21.82
N HIS A 496 -16.82 6.38 21.08
CA HIS A 496 -17.86 5.51 20.53
C HIS A 496 -17.60 5.14 19.05
N ALA A 497 -17.78 3.86 18.71
CA ALA A 497 -17.72 3.30 17.35
C ALA A 497 -16.39 3.50 16.59
N ILE A 498 -15.26 3.51 17.32
CA ILE A 498 -13.93 3.87 16.78
C ILE A 498 -13.51 3.01 15.58
N HIS A 499 -13.75 1.68 15.63
CA HIS A 499 -13.44 0.73 14.54
C HIS A 499 -14.70 0.15 13.86
N SER A 500 -15.85 0.82 13.94
CA SER A 500 -17.08 0.34 13.29
C SER A 500 -16.98 0.46 11.77
N THR A 501 -17.38 -0.55 10.99
CA THR A 501 -17.49 -0.44 9.52
C THR A 501 -18.93 -0.23 9.05
N VAL A 502 -19.89 -0.14 9.98
CA VAL A 502 -21.33 -0.10 9.71
C VAL A 502 -21.95 1.26 10.02
N GLU A 503 -21.37 2.03 10.94
CA GLU A 503 -21.88 3.35 11.32
C GLU A 503 -21.17 4.45 10.53
N PRO A 504 -21.89 5.31 9.76
CA PRO A 504 -21.27 6.39 9.01
C PRO A 504 -20.73 7.49 9.94
N PRO A 505 -19.69 8.25 9.53
CA PRO A 505 -19.23 9.38 10.32
C PRO A 505 -20.32 10.44 10.49
N SER A 506 -20.33 11.09 11.65
CA SER A 506 -21.26 12.18 11.97
C SER A 506 -21.06 13.40 11.07
N HIS A 507 -22.05 14.30 11.02
CA HIS A 507 -21.93 15.55 10.28
C HIS A 507 -20.74 16.40 10.71
N LEU A 508 -20.43 16.47 12.02
CA LEU A 508 -19.28 17.20 12.54
C LEU A 508 -17.95 16.63 12.04
N TYR A 509 -17.82 15.29 12.04
CA TYR A 509 -16.64 14.61 11.52
C TYR A 509 -16.43 14.91 10.04
N LEU A 510 -17.47 14.76 9.23
CA LEU A 510 -17.44 15.07 7.80
C LEU A 510 -17.13 16.55 7.54
N ALA A 511 -17.68 17.46 8.36
CA ALA A 511 -17.44 18.90 8.23
C ALA A 511 -15.98 19.28 8.52
N ALA A 512 -15.34 18.66 9.52
CA ALA A 512 -13.94 18.92 9.82
C ALA A 512 -13.02 18.50 8.68
N TYR A 513 -13.21 17.30 8.13
CA TYR A 513 -12.45 16.82 6.97
C TYR A 513 -12.72 17.62 5.70
N LEU A 514 -13.98 18.00 5.44
CA LEU A 514 -14.33 18.87 4.32
C LEU A 514 -13.67 20.25 4.45
N TRP A 515 -13.57 20.79 5.66
CA TRP A 515 -12.86 22.05 5.88
C TRP A 515 -11.38 21.92 5.51
N LEU A 516 -10.70 20.85 5.94
CA LEU A 516 -9.30 20.58 5.56
C LEU A 516 -9.14 20.45 4.04
N GLN A 517 -10.01 19.70 3.37
CA GLN A 517 -10.01 19.59 1.91
C GLN A 517 -10.18 20.96 1.24
N ARG A 518 -11.01 21.84 1.79
CA ARG A 518 -11.20 23.17 1.22
C ARG A 518 -9.99 24.07 1.39
N GLU A 519 -9.32 24.03 2.53
CA GLU A 519 -8.05 24.74 2.71
C GLU A 519 -6.96 24.15 1.81
N HIS A 520 -6.98 22.83 1.60
CA HIS A 520 -6.09 22.15 0.65
C HIS A 520 -6.31 22.64 -0.79
N ASN A 521 -7.56 22.72 -1.23
CA ASN A 521 -7.93 23.16 -2.57
C ASN A 521 -7.64 24.65 -2.81
N LYS A 522 -7.56 25.47 -1.75
CA LYS A 522 -7.12 26.87 -1.83
C LYS A 522 -5.60 27.03 -1.90
N GLY A 523 -4.84 25.98 -1.53
CA GLY A 523 -3.39 26.04 -1.38
C GLY A 523 -2.90 26.53 -0.01
N ASP A 524 -3.82 26.69 0.95
CA ASP A 524 -3.53 27.10 2.33
C ASP A 524 -3.06 25.92 3.20
N LEU A 525 -3.38 24.68 2.78
CA LEU A 525 -2.94 23.44 3.43
C LEU A 525 -2.29 22.51 2.40
N ASP A 526 -1.08 22.03 2.67
CA ASP A 526 -0.33 21.22 1.70
C ASP A 526 -0.36 19.72 2.00
N ALA A 527 -0.37 19.33 3.28
CA ALA A 527 -0.45 17.94 3.69
C ALA A 527 -1.16 17.76 5.03
N LEU A 528 -1.71 16.56 5.23
CA LEU A 528 -2.23 16.08 6.50
C LEU A 528 -1.29 15.01 7.08
N VAL A 529 -0.96 15.16 8.35
CA VAL A 529 -0.26 14.16 9.15
C VAL A 529 -1.25 13.60 10.16
N HIS A 530 -1.57 12.31 10.07
CA HIS A 530 -2.22 11.63 11.18
C HIS A 530 -1.16 11.20 12.18
N LEU A 531 -1.30 11.59 13.45
CA LEU A 531 -0.32 11.29 14.49
C LEU A 531 -0.93 10.40 15.57
N GLY A 532 -0.36 9.22 15.74
CA GLY A 532 -0.78 8.27 16.75
C GLY A 532 -1.73 7.20 16.21
N THR A 533 -1.60 6.01 16.77
CA THR A 533 -2.45 4.86 16.53
C THR A 533 -3.57 4.86 17.59
N HIS A 534 -4.85 4.61 17.28
CA HIS A 534 -5.49 4.13 16.06
C HIS A 534 -6.39 5.24 15.49
N GLY A 535 -6.06 5.77 14.32
CA GLY A 535 -6.94 6.71 13.62
C GLY A 535 -8.29 6.04 13.31
N SER A 536 -9.35 6.83 13.21
CA SER A 536 -10.71 6.32 12.93
C SER A 536 -11.14 6.43 11.45
N GLN A 537 -10.37 7.14 10.63
CA GLN A 537 -10.76 7.55 9.27
C GLN A 537 -10.73 6.39 8.28
N GLU A 538 -9.65 5.62 8.32
CA GLU A 538 -9.42 4.43 7.52
C GLU A 538 -10.43 3.32 7.85
N TRP A 539 -11.06 3.34 9.03
CA TRP A 539 -12.08 2.38 9.45
C TRP A 539 -13.51 2.83 9.11
N THR A 540 -13.72 3.99 8.49
CA THR A 540 -15.07 4.46 8.11
C THR A 540 -15.71 3.57 7.06
N PRO A 541 -17.07 3.50 6.94
CA PRO A 541 -17.73 2.51 6.11
C PRO A 541 -17.35 2.62 4.63
N GLY A 542 -17.32 1.49 3.94
CA GLY A 542 -16.93 1.41 2.53
C GLY A 542 -16.15 0.15 2.21
N LYS A 543 -15.83 -0.05 0.93
CA LYS A 543 -15.23 -1.29 0.40
C LYS A 543 -13.99 -1.73 1.16
N ALA A 544 -13.79 -3.04 1.38
CA ALA A 544 -12.60 -3.55 2.08
C ALA A 544 -11.27 -3.02 1.50
N ARG A 545 -11.17 -2.92 0.16
CA ARG A 545 -9.99 -2.47 -0.60
C ARG A 545 -10.41 -1.96 -1.99
N GLY A 546 -9.59 -1.12 -2.62
CA GLY A 546 -9.93 -0.55 -3.94
C GLY A 546 -11.17 0.33 -3.86
N LEU A 547 -11.13 1.26 -2.91
CA LEU A 547 -12.24 2.15 -2.57
C LEU A 547 -12.53 3.10 -3.72
N SER A 548 -13.78 3.51 -3.80
CA SER A 548 -14.26 4.61 -4.63
C SER A 548 -14.10 5.94 -3.92
N LYS A 549 -14.10 7.03 -4.70
CA LYS A 549 -14.15 8.41 -4.19
C LYS A 549 -15.27 8.66 -3.16
N ASP A 550 -16.36 7.92 -3.28
CA ASP A 550 -17.56 8.09 -2.46
C ASP A 550 -17.60 7.20 -1.21
N ASP A 551 -16.66 6.24 -1.07
CA ASP A 551 -16.46 5.51 0.18
C ASP A 551 -15.91 6.48 1.23
N PHE A 552 -16.45 6.44 2.46
CA PHE A 552 -16.14 7.45 3.49
C PHE A 552 -14.65 7.68 3.75
N PRO A 553 -13.78 6.66 3.72
CA PRO A 553 -12.35 6.89 3.86
C PRO A 553 -11.81 7.82 2.77
N TYR A 554 -12.15 7.60 1.49
CA TYR A 554 -11.65 8.46 0.41
C TYR A 554 -12.40 9.79 0.37
N LEU A 555 -13.71 9.77 0.64
CA LEU A 555 -14.56 10.96 0.67
C LEU A 555 -14.07 12.02 1.67
N THR A 556 -13.52 11.59 2.80
CA THR A 556 -13.00 12.48 3.84
C THR A 556 -11.63 13.08 3.51
N LEU A 557 -10.86 12.47 2.62
CA LEU A 557 -9.53 12.95 2.29
C LEU A 557 -9.46 13.69 0.96
N GLY A 558 -10.27 13.30 -0.02
CA GLY A 558 -10.08 13.78 -1.39
C GLY A 558 -8.65 13.47 -1.85
N ASP A 559 -8.03 14.38 -2.58
CA ASP A 559 -6.69 14.31 -3.14
C ASP A 559 -5.56 14.75 -2.19
N MET A 560 -5.86 15.20 -0.97
CA MET A 560 -4.88 15.68 0.00
C MET A 560 -3.82 14.63 0.36
N PRO A 561 -2.51 14.94 0.28
CA PRO A 561 -1.44 14.04 0.72
C PRO A 561 -1.57 13.72 2.21
N VAL A 562 -1.50 12.43 2.55
CA VAL A 562 -1.57 11.94 3.93
C VAL A 562 -0.29 11.21 4.29
N LEU A 563 0.40 11.69 5.31
CA LEU A 563 1.52 11.01 5.95
C LEU A 563 1.06 10.48 7.30
N TYR A 564 1.52 9.30 7.69
CA TYR A 564 1.06 8.68 8.93
C TYR A 564 2.23 8.05 9.70
N PRO A 565 2.82 8.78 10.66
CA PRO A 565 3.60 8.23 11.76
C PRO A 565 2.86 7.08 12.47
N TYR A 566 3.38 5.86 12.33
CA TYR A 566 2.73 4.64 12.82
C TYR A 566 3.73 3.74 13.55
N ILE A 567 3.30 3.08 14.62
CA ILE A 567 4.19 2.22 15.41
C ILE A 567 4.61 0.98 14.59
N GLN A 568 5.91 0.70 14.57
CA GLN A 568 6.47 -0.35 13.71
C GLN A 568 5.96 -1.77 14.02
N ASP A 569 5.57 -2.07 15.27
CA ASP A 569 5.11 -3.39 15.70
C ASP A 569 3.61 -3.65 15.44
N ASN A 570 2.88 -2.65 14.92
CA ASN A 570 1.50 -2.74 14.46
C ASN A 570 1.35 -2.55 12.94
N SER A 571 2.12 -3.34 12.18
CA SER A 571 2.08 -3.33 10.72
C SER A 571 0.70 -3.68 10.15
N ALA A 572 -0.04 -4.61 10.76
CA ALA A 572 -1.32 -5.09 10.24
C ALA A 572 -2.34 -3.94 10.07
N GLU A 573 -2.40 -3.03 11.04
CA GLU A 573 -3.28 -1.87 10.96
C GLU A 573 -2.71 -0.74 10.11
N ALA A 574 -1.38 -0.57 10.08
CA ALA A 574 -0.75 0.35 9.14
C ALA A 574 -1.12 0.04 7.67
N ILE A 575 -1.33 -1.23 7.33
CA ILE A 575 -1.83 -1.64 6.01
C ILE A 575 -3.28 -1.20 5.76
N GLN A 576 -4.11 -1.15 6.80
CA GLN A 576 -5.46 -0.59 6.68
C GLN A 576 -5.40 0.90 6.34
N ALA A 577 -4.58 1.67 7.07
CA ALA A 577 -4.34 3.09 6.79
C ALA A 577 -3.75 3.31 5.38
N LYS A 578 -2.84 2.45 4.91
CA LYS A 578 -2.31 2.52 3.55
C LYS A 578 -3.38 2.25 2.47
N ARG A 579 -4.17 1.18 2.63
CA ARG A 579 -5.13 0.73 1.61
C ARG A 579 -6.43 1.54 1.59
N ARG A 580 -6.89 2.02 2.74
CA ARG A 580 -8.16 2.76 2.90
C ARG A 580 -7.98 4.23 3.25
N GLY A 581 -6.93 4.57 3.99
CA GLY A 581 -6.63 5.94 4.40
C GLY A 581 -5.76 6.74 3.42
N ARG A 582 -5.42 6.18 2.25
CA ARG A 582 -4.52 6.81 1.25
C ARG A 582 -3.20 7.32 1.84
N ALA A 583 -2.76 6.69 2.93
CA ALA A 583 -1.62 7.14 3.72
C ALA A 583 -0.30 6.58 3.19
N THR A 584 0.73 7.43 3.19
CA THR A 584 2.12 6.97 3.19
C THR A 584 2.55 6.80 4.65
N ILE A 585 2.85 5.56 5.02
CA ILE A 585 3.24 5.24 6.39
C ILE A 585 4.68 5.71 6.63
N ILE A 586 4.93 6.24 7.83
CA ILE A 586 6.27 6.50 8.34
C ILE A 586 6.37 5.75 9.66
N SER A 587 7.09 4.63 9.68
CA SER A 587 7.23 3.86 10.91
C SER A 587 8.01 4.64 11.97
N HIS A 588 7.58 4.54 13.22
CA HIS A 588 8.34 4.98 14.38
C HIS A 588 8.66 3.81 15.29
N GLN A 589 9.71 3.96 16.09
CA GLN A 589 10.11 2.92 17.03
C GLN A 589 9.05 2.67 18.09
N THR A 590 9.05 1.46 18.61
CA THR A 590 8.42 1.16 19.90
C THR A 590 9.20 1.87 21.02
N PRO A 591 8.62 2.05 22.22
CA PRO A 591 9.35 2.61 23.36
C PRO A 591 10.67 1.91 23.63
N THR A 592 11.48 2.51 24.49
CA THR A 592 12.58 1.77 25.10
C THR A 592 12.00 0.67 25.97
N PHE A 593 12.55 -0.53 25.81
CA PHE A 593 12.27 -1.66 26.70
C PHE A 593 13.48 -1.92 27.59
N GLY A 594 13.19 -2.25 28.85
CA GLY A 594 14.18 -2.72 29.81
C GLY A 594 13.73 -4.05 30.44
N PRO A 595 14.66 -4.84 31.01
CA PRO A 595 14.27 -5.92 31.90
C PRO A 595 13.51 -5.36 33.11
N ALA A 596 12.49 -6.08 33.58
CA ALA A 596 11.70 -5.67 34.73
C ALA A 596 12.52 -5.68 36.04
N GLY A 597 13.47 -6.63 36.15
CA GLY A 597 14.14 -6.91 37.42
C GLY A 597 13.15 -7.36 38.49
N LEU A 598 13.56 -7.30 39.75
CA LEU A 598 12.67 -7.52 40.89
C LEU A 598 12.45 -6.21 41.62
N TYR A 599 11.26 -5.95 42.13
CA TYR A 599 11.01 -4.73 42.92
C TYR A 599 10.07 -5.02 44.09
N GLY A 600 10.23 -4.22 45.15
CA GLY A 600 9.38 -4.29 46.35
C GLY A 600 9.33 -5.70 46.95
N GLU A 601 8.12 -6.22 47.16
CA GLU A 601 7.87 -7.49 47.85
C GLU A 601 8.43 -8.72 47.11
N TYR A 602 8.70 -8.62 45.80
CA TYR A 602 9.34 -9.70 45.04
C TYR A 602 10.85 -9.82 45.33
N VAL A 603 11.51 -8.75 45.76
CA VAL A 603 12.90 -8.82 46.28
C VAL A 603 12.93 -9.61 47.58
N GLU A 604 11.98 -9.33 48.49
CA GLU A 604 11.83 -10.07 49.75
C GLU A 604 11.50 -11.55 49.52
N LEU A 605 10.58 -11.85 48.58
CA LEU A 605 10.24 -13.22 48.20
C LEU A 605 11.46 -14.00 47.68
N ASN A 606 12.26 -13.36 46.81
CA ASN A 606 13.49 -13.96 46.29
C ASN A 606 14.55 -14.15 47.39
N GLY A 607 14.65 -13.21 48.34
CA GLY A 607 15.51 -13.35 49.52
C GLY A 607 15.12 -14.55 50.39
N LEU A 608 13.82 -14.70 50.71
CA LEU A 608 13.30 -15.84 51.46
C LEU A 608 13.54 -17.18 50.76
N LEU A 609 13.37 -17.22 49.43
CA LEU A 609 13.66 -18.39 48.62
C LEU A 609 15.15 -18.77 48.72
N GLY A 610 16.05 -17.80 48.57
CA GLY A 610 17.49 -18.02 48.71
C GLY A 610 17.91 -18.47 50.11
N ASP A 611 17.34 -17.86 51.16
CA ASP A 611 17.58 -18.27 52.55
C ASP A 611 17.10 -19.72 52.80
N TYR A 612 15.92 -20.08 52.26
CA TYR A 612 15.40 -21.45 52.35
C TYR A 612 16.30 -22.48 51.67
N GLN A 613 16.76 -22.19 50.44
CA GLN A 613 17.63 -23.08 49.67
C GLN A 613 19.00 -23.29 50.34
N ASN A 614 19.54 -22.25 50.99
CA ASN A 614 20.83 -22.31 51.69
C ASN A 614 20.72 -22.89 53.11
N ALA A 615 19.54 -22.91 53.71
CA ALA A 615 19.35 -23.41 55.07
C ALA A 615 19.54 -24.93 55.16
N LEU A 616 20.30 -25.36 56.17
CA LEU A 616 20.43 -26.78 56.51
C LEU A 616 19.11 -27.33 57.07
N PRO A 617 18.83 -28.63 56.91
CA PRO A 617 17.63 -29.26 57.47
C PRO A 617 17.50 -29.01 58.97
N GLY A 618 16.34 -28.53 59.41
CA GLY A 618 16.04 -28.22 60.81
C GLY A 618 15.01 -27.10 60.96
N SER A 619 14.74 -26.71 62.21
CA SER A 619 13.66 -25.77 62.55
C SER A 619 13.75 -24.42 61.83
N VAL A 620 14.96 -23.94 61.53
CA VAL A 620 15.15 -22.69 60.76
C VAL A 620 14.63 -22.84 59.33
N ARG A 621 14.91 -23.97 58.67
CA ARG A 621 14.41 -24.25 57.32
C ARG A 621 12.88 -24.42 57.33
N ASP A 622 12.31 -24.98 58.39
CA ASP A 622 10.86 -25.14 58.54
C ASP A 622 10.15 -23.77 58.69
N GLU A 623 10.71 -22.86 59.49
CA GLU A 623 10.19 -21.49 59.63
C GLU A 623 10.35 -20.66 58.34
N LEU A 624 11.47 -20.85 57.61
CA LEU A 624 11.66 -20.25 56.29
C LEU A 624 10.64 -20.78 55.27
N LYS A 625 10.34 -22.09 55.28
CA LYS A 625 9.25 -22.66 54.47
C LYS A 625 7.91 -22.00 54.78
N ALA A 626 7.55 -21.87 56.06
CA ALA A 626 6.29 -21.24 56.46
C ALA A 626 6.22 -19.78 56.02
N SER A 627 7.31 -19.03 56.19
CA SER A 627 7.43 -17.63 55.76
C SER A 627 7.33 -17.49 54.23
N LEU A 628 7.96 -18.40 53.48
CA LEU A 628 7.88 -18.41 52.02
C LEU A 628 6.46 -18.69 51.53
N ILE A 629 5.78 -19.70 52.09
CA ILE A 629 4.36 -20.00 51.77
C ILE A 629 3.47 -18.81 52.09
N GLN A 630 3.67 -18.17 53.24
CA GLN A 630 2.91 -16.97 53.61
C GLN A 630 3.10 -15.86 52.58
N LYS A 631 4.35 -15.56 52.20
CA LYS A 631 4.65 -14.50 51.22
C LYS A 631 4.10 -14.83 49.83
N MET A 632 4.19 -16.09 49.39
CA MET A 632 3.58 -16.55 48.15
C MET A 632 2.05 -16.35 48.16
N ASN A 633 1.39 -16.59 49.29
CA ASN A 633 -0.05 -16.38 49.42
C ASN A 633 -0.41 -14.88 49.40
N GLU A 634 0.36 -14.05 50.10
CA GLU A 634 0.17 -12.58 50.14
C GLU A 634 0.28 -11.96 48.74
N LEU A 635 1.21 -12.45 47.91
CA LEU A 635 1.44 -11.98 46.54
C LEU A 635 0.57 -12.69 45.49
N ASN A 636 -0.32 -13.61 45.90
CA ASN A 636 -1.13 -14.47 45.02
C ASN A 636 -0.33 -15.40 44.08
N VAL A 637 0.97 -15.61 44.34
CA VAL A 637 1.85 -16.48 43.54
C VAL A 637 1.37 -17.93 43.54
N ILE A 638 0.75 -18.41 44.63
CA ILE A 638 0.16 -19.76 44.69
C ILE A 638 -0.90 -19.91 43.58
N GLN A 639 -1.73 -18.89 43.37
CA GLN A 639 -2.75 -18.90 42.33
C GLN A 639 -2.15 -18.75 40.94
N ASP A 640 -1.17 -17.86 40.77
CA ASP A 640 -0.50 -17.63 39.48
C ASP A 640 0.23 -18.87 38.95
N LEU A 641 0.74 -19.71 39.86
CA LEU A 641 1.35 -21.00 39.55
C LEU A 641 0.36 -22.17 39.49
N GLY A 642 -0.91 -21.96 39.88
CA GLY A 642 -1.91 -23.02 39.90
C GLY A 642 -1.63 -24.11 40.95
N LEU A 643 -0.94 -23.77 42.03
CA LEU A 643 -0.53 -24.70 43.08
C LEU A 643 -1.68 -25.02 44.05
N SER A 644 -1.74 -26.26 44.52
CA SER A 644 -2.66 -26.72 45.55
C SER A 644 -2.00 -26.78 46.93
N MET A 645 -2.81 -26.91 47.98
CA MET A 645 -2.29 -27.15 49.35
C MET A 645 -1.50 -28.46 49.44
N ASP A 646 -1.85 -29.49 48.65
CA ASP A 646 -1.11 -30.75 48.61
C ASP A 646 0.32 -30.56 48.06
N ASP A 647 0.48 -29.67 47.07
CA ASP A 647 1.80 -29.34 46.52
C ASP A 647 2.69 -28.67 47.59
N LEU A 648 2.12 -27.75 48.37
CA LEU A 648 2.83 -27.03 49.42
C LEU A 648 3.22 -27.94 50.61
N ASP A 649 2.34 -28.89 50.94
CA ASP A 649 2.55 -29.80 52.06
C ASP A 649 3.52 -30.93 51.69
N ASN A 650 3.30 -31.59 50.55
CA ASN A 650 3.92 -32.87 50.21
C ASN A 650 4.97 -32.78 49.08
N HIS A 651 4.95 -31.73 48.26
CA HIS A 651 5.82 -31.59 47.08
C HIS A 651 6.61 -30.27 47.07
N PHE A 652 6.88 -29.71 48.25
CA PHE A 652 7.43 -28.35 48.39
C PHE A 652 8.76 -28.10 47.66
N GLU A 653 9.65 -29.10 47.58
CA GLU A 653 10.90 -28.95 46.83
C GLU A 653 10.66 -28.75 45.31
N SER A 654 9.59 -29.32 44.75
CA SER A 654 9.18 -29.04 43.37
C SER A 654 8.60 -27.63 43.24
N VAL A 655 7.84 -27.18 44.24
CA VAL A 655 7.30 -25.82 44.31
C VAL A 655 8.41 -24.78 44.34
N VAL A 656 9.50 -25.05 45.06
CA VAL A 656 10.69 -24.18 45.13
C VAL A 656 11.31 -23.98 43.75
N VAL A 657 11.43 -25.04 42.94
CA VAL A 657 11.95 -24.94 41.57
C VAL A 657 11.01 -24.12 40.68
N GLU A 658 9.70 -24.37 40.75
CA GLU A 658 8.71 -23.65 39.94
C GLU A 658 8.60 -22.17 40.35
N LEU A 659 8.74 -21.87 41.64
CA LEU A 659 8.83 -20.51 42.16
C LEU A 659 10.08 -19.78 41.68
N GLU A 660 11.23 -20.45 41.70
CA GLU A 660 12.48 -19.87 41.19
C GLU A 660 12.36 -19.52 39.69
N GLU A 661 11.87 -20.46 38.87
CA GLU A 661 11.62 -20.22 37.45
C GLU A 661 10.60 -19.10 37.20
N HIS A 662 9.59 -18.96 38.07
CA HIS A 662 8.62 -17.88 37.99
C HIS A 662 9.26 -16.52 38.28
N ILE A 663 10.05 -16.41 39.35
CA ILE A 663 10.76 -15.18 39.71
C ILE A 663 11.78 -14.81 38.63
N ASP A 664 12.50 -15.77 38.06
CA ASP A 664 13.43 -15.54 36.95
C ASP A 664 12.72 -15.02 35.69
N ARG A 665 11.55 -15.58 35.35
CA ARG A 665 10.73 -15.09 34.23
C ARG A 665 10.20 -13.69 34.48
N LEU A 666 9.76 -13.38 35.69
CA LEU A 666 9.32 -12.02 36.03
C LEU A 666 10.49 -11.04 35.90
N ALA A 667 11.66 -11.36 36.45
CA ALA A 667 12.84 -10.49 36.39
C ALA A 667 13.34 -10.24 34.97
N SER A 668 13.31 -11.26 34.12
CA SER A 668 13.73 -11.17 32.71
C SER A 668 12.65 -10.61 31.77
N SER A 669 11.43 -10.38 32.26
CA SER A 669 10.34 -9.86 31.44
C SER A 669 10.66 -8.46 30.92
N SER A 670 10.39 -8.24 29.65
CA SER A 670 10.65 -6.96 29.01
C SER A 670 9.47 -6.00 29.23
N VAL A 671 9.73 -4.82 29.80
CA VAL A 671 8.74 -3.79 30.10
C VAL A 671 9.11 -2.46 29.45
N PRO A 672 8.13 -1.66 28.99
CA PRO A 672 8.41 -0.33 28.46
C PRO A 672 8.89 0.59 29.59
N LEU A 673 10.01 1.30 29.38
CA LEU A 673 10.58 2.27 30.34
C LEU A 673 9.94 3.66 30.22
N GLY A 674 9.02 3.84 29.28
CA GLY A 674 8.36 5.10 29.02
C GLY A 674 7.58 5.05 27.71
N LEU A 675 7.36 6.23 27.13
CA LEU A 675 6.72 6.41 25.84
C LEU A 675 7.77 6.81 24.80
N HIS A 676 7.59 6.38 23.55
CA HIS A 676 8.42 6.84 22.44
C HIS A 676 8.14 8.31 22.11
N VAL A 677 9.16 9.04 21.65
CA VAL A 677 9.01 10.41 21.14
C VAL A 677 9.39 10.43 19.66
N PHE A 678 8.44 10.74 18.78
CA PHE A 678 8.65 10.72 17.34
C PHE A 678 9.81 11.65 16.92
N GLY A 679 10.73 11.14 16.11
CA GLY A 679 11.85 11.90 15.58
C GLY A 679 12.96 12.23 16.59
N GLN A 680 12.87 11.71 17.83
CA GLN A 680 13.95 11.83 18.81
C GLN A 680 14.70 10.49 18.96
N PRO A 681 16.04 10.50 18.93
CA PRO A 681 16.80 9.31 19.25
C PRO A 681 16.67 8.96 20.73
N LYS A 682 16.70 7.66 21.04
CA LYS A 682 16.81 7.17 22.42
C LYS A 682 18.17 7.54 23.01
N THR A 683 18.25 7.64 24.33
CA THR A 683 19.51 7.89 25.03
C THR A 683 20.46 6.70 24.90
N HIS A 684 21.75 6.93 25.16
CA HIS A 684 22.77 5.87 25.05
C HIS A 684 22.44 4.64 25.92
N SER A 685 22.10 4.84 27.19
CA SER A 685 21.77 3.74 28.11
C SER A 685 20.54 2.95 27.67
N GLU A 686 19.48 3.63 27.23
CA GLU A 686 18.26 3.00 26.73
C GLU A 686 18.51 2.07 25.52
N LEU A 687 19.39 2.50 24.62
CA LEU A 687 19.82 1.69 23.49
C LEU A 687 20.57 0.45 23.96
N LEU A 688 21.49 0.60 24.92
CA LEU A 688 22.27 -0.52 25.47
C LEU A 688 21.37 -1.54 26.18
N TYR A 689 20.34 -1.11 26.94
CA TYR A 689 19.40 -2.04 27.58
C TYR A 689 18.63 -2.89 26.56
N THR A 690 18.22 -2.28 25.45
CA THR A 690 17.54 -2.99 24.37
C THR A 690 18.49 -3.98 23.69
N VAL A 691 19.71 -3.55 23.38
CA VAL A 691 20.72 -4.40 22.74
C VAL A 691 21.12 -5.58 23.63
N LEU A 692 21.30 -5.36 24.94
CA LEU A 692 21.60 -6.44 25.88
C LEU A 692 20.50 -7.51 25.89
N GLN A 693 19.22 -7.10 25.94
CA GLN A 693 18.10 -8.05 25.89
C GLN A 693 17.98 -8.75 24.53
N GLN A 694 18.34 -8.11 23.41
CA GLN A 694 18.38 -8.77 22.09
C GLN A 694 19.42 -9.90 22.04
N GLN A 695 20.55 -9.74 22.74
CA GLN A 695 21.58 -10.78 22.83
C GLN A 695 21.16 -11.91 23.79
N GLY A 696 20.40 -11.57 24.84
CA GLY A 696 19.75 -12.52 25.73
C GLY A 696 20.71 -13.49 26.42
N ASP A 697 20.19 -14.66 26.80
CA ASP A 697 20.91 -15.68 27.57
C ASP A 697 22.19 -16.16 26.87
N GLU A 698 22.21 -16.20 25.53
CA GLU A 698 23.38 -16.66 24.76
C GLU A 698 24.65 -15.83 25.01
N LEU A 699 24.49 -14.52 25.20
CA LEU A 699 25.60 -13.64 25.61
C LEU A 699 25.88 -13.78 27.10
N LEU A 700 24.83 -13.81 27.93
CA LEU A 700 24.97 -13.87 29.38
C LEU A 700 25.73 -15.11 29.85
N GLU A 701 25.56 -16.26 29.19
CA GLU A 701 26.31 -17.51 29.44
C GLU A 701 27.84 -17.35 29.30
N LYS A 702 28.33 -16.29 28.65
CA LYS A 702 29.77 -16.01 28.53
C LYS A 702 30.36 -15.31 29.75
N PHE A 703 29.51 -14.74 30.59
CA PHE A 703 29.90 -13.98 31.79
C PHE A 703 29.42 -14.64 33.07
N GLU A 704 28.29 -15.36 33.00
CA GLU A 704 27.56 -15.86 34.15
C GLU A 704 27.42 -17.39 34.08
N SER A 705 27.57 -18.06 35.22
CA SER A 705 27.30 -19.51 35.33
C SER A 705 25.81 -19.83 35.31
N ASP A 706 24.98 -18.87 35.70
CA ASP A 706 23.52 -18.95 35.67
C ASP A 706 22.95 -17.67 35.02
N PRO A 707 22.72 -17.69 33.68
CA PRO A 707 22.24 -16.52 32.95
C PRO A 707 20.80 -16.13 33.33
N LYS A 708 19.96 -17.07 33.78
CA LYS A 708 18.56 -16.78 34.12
C LYS A 708 18.46 -15.92 35.37
N ALA A 709 19.30 -16.21 36.36
CA ALA A 709 19.35 -15.44 37.60
C ALA A 709 20.00 -14.06 37.44
N TYR A 710 20.64 -13.75 36.30
CA TYR A 710 21.31 -12.47 36.06
C TYR A 710 20.36 -11.27 36.30
N TRP A 711 19.14 -11.34 35.75
CA TRP A 711 18.17 -10.25 35.81
C TRP A 711 17.62 -9.98 37.22
N LYS A 712 17.77 -10.93 38.17
CA LYS A 712 17.37 -10.71 39.57
C LYS A 712 18.33 -9.76 40.31
N ARG A 713 19.60 -9.71 39.89
CA ARG A 713 20.70 -9.09 40.65
C ARG A 713 20.68 -7.58 40.69
N PHE A 714 20.00 -6.94 39.74
CA PHE A 714 19.92 -5.49 39.70
C PHE A 714 18.67 -4.95 40.41
N GLU A 715 17.73 -5.80 40.85
CA GLU A 715 16.55 -5.40 41.66
C GLU A 715 15.79 -4.18 41.09
N GLY A 716 15.68 -4.09 39.76
CA GLY A 716 15.01 -2.96 39.10
C GLY A 716 15.82 -1.65 39.07
N ASP A 717 17.01 -1.62 39.70
CA ASP A 717 17.94 -0.49 39.69
C ASP A 717 18.87 -0.56 38.47
N PHE A 718 18.62 0.30 37.50
CA PHE A 718 19.42 0.39 36.28
C PHE A 718 20.87 0.85 36.53
N GLU A 719 21.16 1.57 37.62
CA GLU A 719 22.53 1.91 37.98
C GLU A 719 23.33 0.66 38.37
N LEU A 720 22.68 -0.33 39.00
CA LEU A 720 23.29 -1.64 39.28
C LEU A 720 23.47 -2.45 37.99
N LEU A 721 22.49 -2.42 37.09
CA LEU A 721 22.58 -3.11 35.78
C LEU A 721 23.78 -2.60 34.98
N GLU A 722 23.99 -1.28 34.94
CA GLU A 722 25.12 -0.62 34.26
C GLU A 722 26.49 -1.02 34.83
N GLN A 723 26.56 -1.44 36.09
CA GLN A 723 27.79 -1.90 36.72
C GLN A 723 28.12 -3.37 36.45
N THR A 724 27.19 -4.14 35.85
CA THR A 724 27.42 -5.57 35.59
C THR A 724 28.45 -5.82 34.48
N ALA A 725 29.17 -6.93 34.57
CA ALA A 725 30.21 -7.27 33.59
C ALA A 725 29.71 -7.38 32.13
N PRO A 726 28.53 -8.00 31.83
CA PRO A 726 27.97 -8.01 30.48
C PRO A 726 27.69 -6.61 29.95
N MET A 727 27.13 -5.73 30.77
CA MET A 727 26.76 -4.37 30.37
C MET A 727 27.99 -3.48 30.13
N GLN A 728 28.98 -3.53 31.02
CA GLN A 728 30.27 -2.83 30.84
C GLN A 728 31.05 -3.36 29.63
N TRP A 729 30.94 -4.65 29.33
CA TRP A 729 31.51 -5.22 28.11
C TRP A 729 30.81 -4.67 26.87
N LEU A 730 29.48 -4.69 26.85
CA LEU A 730 28.66 -4.18 25.75
C LEU A 730 28.96 -2.69 25.49
N GLU A 731 28.96 -1.86 26.52
CA GLU A 731 29.32 -0.44 26.43
C GLU A 731 30.71 -0.25 25.83
N GLY A 732 31.71 -1.00 26.32
CA GLY A 732 33.07 -0.93 25.80
C GLY A 732 33.20 -1.36 24.33
N VAL A 733 32.37 -2.32 23.88
CA VAL A 733 32.28 -2.70 22.45
C VAL A 733 31.70 -1.55 21.63
N ILE A 734 30.59 -0.95 22.07
CA ILE A 734 29.95 0.18 21.36
C ILE A 734 30.87 1.39 21.28
N GLN A 735 31.67 1.66 22.32
CA GLN A 735 32.65 2.74 22.34
C GLN A 735 33.95 2.43 21.58
N GLY A 736 34.15 1.17 21.14
CA GLY A 736 35.40 0.72 20.52
C GLY A 736 36.59 0.67 21.48
N SER A 737 36.35 0.69 22.79
CA SER A 737 37.37 0.67 23.85
C SER A 737 37.68 -0.74 24.37
N LYS A 738 36.93 -1.75 23.94
CA LYS A 738 37.08 -3.15 24.36
C LYS A 738 37.58 -4.03 23.21
N GLU A 739 38.75 -4.65 23.39
CA GLU A 739 39.18 -5.74 22.51
C GLU A 739 38.29 -6.97 22.75
N THR A 740 37.80 -7.56 21.66
CA THR A 740 36.88 -8.71 21.71
C THR A 740 37.61 -9.97 21.24
N ASN A 741 37.48 -11.06 22.01
CA ASN A 741 38.04 -12.36 21.63
C ASN A 741 37.21 -13.04 20.52
N SER A 742 37.70 -14.14 19.96
CA SER A 742 37.01 -14.84 18.86
C SER A 742 35.62 -15.37 19.23
N GLU A 743 35.37 -15.67 20.51
CA GLU A 743 34.09 -16.21 20.97
C GLU A 743 33.01 -15.13 21.11
N LEU A 744 33.40 -13.92 21.50
CA LEU A 744 32.49 -12.78 21.69
C LEU A 744 32.32 -11.92 20.44
N MET A 745 33.17 -12.11 19.41
CA MET A 745 33.15 -11.31 18.19
C MET A 745 31.78 -11.29 17.48
N PRO A 746 31.06 -12.43 17.33
CA PRO A 746 29.74 -12.42 16.70
C PRO A 746 28.71 -11.55 17.45
N PHE A 747 28.73 -11.60 18.79
CA PHE A 747 27.86 -10.77 19.63
C PHE A 747 28.23 -9.29 19.51
N ALA A 748 29.53 -8.97 19.45
CA ALA A 748 29.99 -7.60 19.26
C ALA A 748 29.54 -7.00 17.92
N GLU A 749 29.69 -7.74 16.82
CA GLU A 749 29.24 -7.32 15.50
C GLU A 749 27.71 -7.10 15.45
N GLN A 750 26.94 -8.06 16.00
CA GLN A 750 25.48 -7.94 16.07
C GLN A 750 25.03 -6.76 16.93
N SER A 751 25.67 -6.56 18.08
CA SER A 751 25.37 -5.46 19.01
C SER A 751 25.65 -4.10 18.38
N LEU A 752 26.77 -3.94 17.66
CA LEU A 752 27.10 -2.70 16.95
C LEU A 752 26.06 -2.37 15.88
N VAL A 753 25.66 -3.36 15.08
CA VAL A 753 24.63 -3.18 14.03
C VAL A 753 23.29 -2.80 14.66
N ALA A 754 22.87 -3.49 15.71
CA ALA A 754 21.61 -3.22 16.39
C ALA A 754 21.60 -1.81 17.03
N TYR A 755 22.67 -1.46 17.74
CA TYR A 755 22.84 -0.13 18.34
C TYR A 755 22.75 0.98 17.29
N GLN A 756 23.48 0.83 16.17
CA GLN A 756 23.48 1.82 15.09
C GLN A 756 22.10 2.00 14.45
N LYS A 757 21.35 0.90 14.24
CA LYS A 757 19.98 0.97 13.70
C LYS A 757 19.02 1.65 14.66
N LEU A 758 19.09 1.32 15.95
CA LEU A 758 18.21 1.90 16.96
C LEU A 758 18.53 3.40 17.17
N ALA A 759 19.81 3.79 17.13
CA ALA A 759 20.24 5.18 17.23
C ALA A 759 19.82 6.02 16.02
N ASN A 760 19.88 5.46 14.81
CA ASN A 760 19.54 6.13 13.55
C ASN A 760 18.12 5.79 13.10
N ASN A 761 17.11 6.29 13.82
CA ASN A 761 15.70 5.95 13.59
C ASN A 761 15.14 6.42 12.23
N GLY A 762 15.70 7.47 11.63
CA GLY A 762 15.27 8.03 10.33
C GLY A 762 13.85 8.62 10.31
N GLU A 763 13.20 8.76 11.47
CA GLU A 763 11.76 9.11 11.58
C GLU A 763 11.48 10.53 11.08
N MET A 764 12.23 11.50 11.58
CA MET A 764 12.06 12.91 11.18
C MET A 764 12.43 13.11 9.71
N GLN A 765 13.53 12.49 9.27
CA GLN A 765 13.99 12.59 7.88
C GLN A 765 12.95 12.03 6.90
N ALA A 766 12.30 10.92 7.25
CA ALA A 766 11.21 10.36 6.46
C ALA A 766 9.97 11.27 6.43
N LEU A 767 9.61 11.90 7.55
CA LEU A 767 8.51 12.88 7.58
C LEU A 767 8.81 14.08 6.67
N ILE A 768 10.00 14.67 6.78
CA ILE A 768 10.43 15.79 5.95
C ILE A 768 10.49 15.39 4.47
N SER A 769 11.04 14.22 4.14
CA SER A 769 11.04 13.70 2.76
C SER A 769 9.62 13.58 2.22
N GLY A 770 8.68 13.04 3.00
CA GLY A 770 7.27 12.93 2.61
C GLY A 770 6.60 14.28 2.40
N LEU A 771 6.90 15.26 3.26
CA LEU A 771 6.39 16.63 3.16
C LEU A 771 7.05 17.45 2.03
N ASN A 772 8.16 16.95 1.48
CA ASN A 772 8.77 17.45 0.25
C ASN A 772 8.27 16.68 -0.99
N GLY A 773 7.29 15.78 -0.82
CA GLY A 773 6.76 14.96 -1.90
C GLY A 773 7.80 13.98 -2.45
N GLY A 774 8.65 13.43 -1.57
CA GLY A 774 9.67 12.42 -1.88
C GLY A 774 9.17 10.97 -1.69
N PHE A 775 10.02 10.01 -2.03
CA PHE A 775 9.74 8.59 -1.91
C PHE A 775 10.14 8.05 -0.53
N ILE A 776 9.21 7.40 0.17
CA ILE A 776 9.49 6.75 1.46
C ILE A 776 9.77 5.26 1.25
N LYS A 777 10.98 4.85 1.62
CA LYS A 777 11.46 3.47 1.46
C LYS A 777 10.57 2.47 2.17
N ALA A 778 10.28 1.35 1.52
CA ALA A 778 9.53 0.26 2.13
C ALA A 778 10.31 -0.37 3.29
N GLY A 779 9.61 -0.73 4.37
CA GLY A 779 10.20 -1.45 5.50
C GLY A 779 9.24 -2.46 6.10
N SER A 780 9.80 -3.52 6.68
CA SER A 780 9.01 -4.50 7.43
C SER A 780 8.70 -3.96 8.82
N GLY A 781 7.46 -4.15 9.27
CA GLY A 781 7.12 -3.93 10.68
C GLY A 781 7.60 -5.07 11.59
N GLY A 782 7.51 -4.82 12.88
CA GLY A 782 7.92 -5.70 13.98
C GLY A 782 8.54 -4.90 15.12
N ASP A 783 8.61 -5.52 16.29
CA ASP A 783 9.32 -4.94 17.42
C ASP A 783 10.83 -5.26 17.31
N PRO A 784 11.74 -4.27 17.49
CA PRO A 784 13.16 -4.44 17.27
C PRO A 784 13.81 -5.31 18.35
N LEU A 785 13.21 -5.46 19.54
CA LEU A 785 13.68 -6.40 20.55
C LEU A 785 13.58 -7.83 20.04
N ARG A 786 12.44 -8.19 19.41
CA ARG A 786 12.20 -9.53 18.87
C ARG A 786 12.76 -9.72 17.45
N ASN A 787 12.81 -8.64 16.67
CA ASN A 787 13.31 -8.65 15.31
C ASN A 787 14.31 -7.50 15.10
N PRO A 788 15.59 -7.66 15.51
CA PRO A 788 16.62 -6.62 15.38
C PRO A 788 16.89 -6.15 13.95
N SER A 789 16.33 -6.83 12.94
CA SER A 789 16.46 -6.44 11.54
C SER A 789 15.55 -5.27 11.15
N THR A 790 14.45 -5.01 11.89
CA THR A 790 13.48 -3.95 11.59
C THR A 790 14.07 -2.55 11.71
N THR A 791 13.60 -1.63 10.89
CA THR A 791 14.03 -0.23 10.86
C THR A 791 12.83 0.71 10.85
N SER A 792 12.93 1.79 11.63
CA SER A 792 11.99 2.92 11.63
C SER A 792 12.21 3.85 10.43
N GLY A 793 11.38 4.88 10.27
CA GLY A 793 11.45 5.84 9.17
C GLY A 793 11.06 5.24 7.81
N THR A 794 10.30 4.14 7.80
CA THR A 794 9.98 3.38 6.59
C THR A 794 8.48 3.25 6.35
N ASN A 795 8.13 3.07 5.09
CA ASN A 795 6.78 2.84 4.62
C ASN A 795 6.40 1.36 4.82
N LEU A 796 5.74 1.08 5.95
CA LEU A 796 5.44 -0.29 6.38
C LEU A 796 4.68 -1.09 5.31
N PHE A 797 5.12 -2.32 5.09
CA PHE A 797 4.34 -3.35 4.40
C PHE A 797 3.99 -4.49 5.37
N GLY A 798 3.00 -5.31 5.01
CA GLY A 798 2.61 -6.47 5.81
C GLY A 798 3.67 -7.58 5.70
N PHE A 799 3.39 -8.59 4.89
CA PHE A 799 4.36 -9.63 4.57
C PHE A 799 4.36 -9.93 3.08
N ASP A 800 5.46 -10.48 2.60
CA ASP A 800 5.56 -11.02 1.25
C ASP A 800 4.76 -12.33 1.17
N PRO A 801 3.63 -12.38 0.45
CA PRO A 801 2.78 -13.56 0.41
C PRO A 801 3.47 -14.76 -0.23
N ALA A 802 4.56 -14.56 -0.99
CA ALA A 802 5.34 -15.65 -1.56
C ALA A 802 6.30 -16.32 -0.55
N LYS A 803 6.47 -15.73 0.64
CA LYS A 803 7.40 -16.20 1.68
C LYS A 803 6.71 -16.83 2.90
N VAL A 804 5.39 -16.95 2.89
CA VAL A 804 4.59 -17.45 4.01
C VAL A 804 3.75 -18.67 3.56
N PRO A 805 3.74 -19.78 4.33
CA PRO A 805 4.57 -20.04 5.50
C PRO A 805 6.04 -20.22 5.11
N SER A 806 6.95 -19.81 5.99
CA SER A 806 8.38 -20.08 5.81
C SER A 806 8.67 -21.59 5.93
N LYS A 807 9.78 -22.05 5.35
CA LYS A 807 10.19 -23.47 5.45
C LYS A 807 10.41 -23.88 6.92
N GLN A 808 10.95 -22.97 7.73
CA GLN A 808 11.21 -23.17 9.15
C GLN A 808 9.90 -23.26 9.94
N ALA A 809 8.95 -22.35 9.71
CA ALA A 809 7.63 -22.43 10.32
C ALA A 809 6.90 -23.73 9.94
N TYR A 810 7.01 -24.15 8.66
CA TYR A 810 6.41 -25.41 8.21
C TYR A 810 7.04 -26.67 8.83
N ALA A 811 8.34 -26.64 9.14
CA ALA A 811 9.02 -27.71 9.84
C ALA A 811 8.63 -27.73 11.34
N ALA A 812 8.64 -26.58 12.00
CA ALA A 812 8.31 -26.45 13.42
C ALA A 812 6.82 -26.74 13.72
N ALA A 813 5.91 -26.43 12.79
CA ALA A 813 4.48 -26.67 12.94
C ALA A 813 4.12 -28.13 13.23
N GLU A 814 4.88 -29.09 12.70
CA GLU A 814 4.67 -30.52 12.95
C GLU A 814 4.88 -30.87 14.43
N LYS A 815 5.96 -30.33 15.03
CA LYS A 815 6.26 -30.53 16.45
C LYS A 815 5.21 -29.86 17.33
N GLU A 816 4.83 -28.62 17.04
CA GLU A 816 3.84 -27.89 17.83
C GLU A 816 2.44 -28.52 17.75
N LEU A 817 2.07 -29.04 16.57
CA LEU A 817 0.82 -29.77 16.42
C LEU A 817 0.84 -31.09 17.21
N GLN A 818 1.97 -31.81 17.22
CA GLN A 818 2.11 -33.01 18.05
C GLN A 818 2.04 -32.70 19.54
N ASN A 819 2.68 -31.61 20.00
CA ASN A 819 2.60 -31.16 21.39
C ASN A 819 1.13 -30.88 21.79
N LEU A 820 0.36 -30.22 20.92
CA LEU A 820 -1.07 -29.97 21.13
C LEU A 820 -1.86 -31.29 21.24
N PHE A 821 -1.56 -32.26 20.37
CA PHE A 821 -2.21 -33.57 20.37
C PHE A 821 -1.89 -34.38 21.61
N ASP A 822 -0.63 -34.42 22.02
CA ASP A 822 -0.17 -35.15 23.20
C ASP A 822 -0.76 -34.53 24.48
N ALA A 823 -0.81 -33.19 24.57
CA ALA A 823 -1.45 -32.48 25.67
C ALA A 823 -2.94 -32.83 25.77
N HIS A 824 -3.68 -32.75 24.65
CA HIS A 824 -5.10 -33.09 24.63
C HIS A 824 -5.35 -34.57 24.96
N LEU A 825 -4.51 -35.49 24.45
CA LEU A 825 -4.59 -36.92 24.73
C LEU A 825 -4.35 -37.20 26.21
N LYS A 826 -3.36 -36.54 26.83
CA LYS A 826 -3.05 -36.67 28.26
C LYS A 826 -4.22 -36.22 29.13
N GLU A 827 -4.89 -35.13 28.76
CA GLU A 827 -5.99 -34.55 29.52
C GLU A 827 -7.33 -35.28 29.30
N ASN A 828 -7.62 -35.72 28.08
CA ASN A 828 -8.96 -36.19 27.69
C ASN A 828 -9.01 -37.69 27.29
N GLY A 829 -7.86 -38.37 27.17
CA GLY A 829 -7.76 -39.78 26.82
C GLY A 829 -8.01 -40.11 25.34
N HIS A 830 -8.21 -39.11 24.48
CA HIS A 830 -8.31 -39.26 23.03
C HIS A 830 -7.75 -38.04 22.29
N TYR A 831 -7.46 -38.20 20.99
CA TYR A 831 -7.06 -37.08 20.13
C TYR A 831 -8.25 -36.15 19.80
N PRO A 832 -7.99 -34.87 19.46
CA PRO A 832 -9.04 -33.95 19.06
C PRO A 832 -9.62 -34.33 17.67
N GLU A 833 -10.94 -34.41 17.55
CA GLU A 833 -11.61 -34.67 16.27
C GLU A 833 -11.70 -33.41 15.39
N LYS A 834 -11.67 -32.22 16.01
CA LYS A 834 -11.79 -30.92 15.35
C LYS A 834 -10.92 -29.90 16.07
N ILE A 835 -10.29 -29.04 15.29
CA ILE A 835 -9.45 -27.95 15.77
C ILE A 835 -9.90 -26.68 15.07
N ALA A 836 -10.15 -25.62 15.83
CA ALA A 836 -10.46 -24.30 15.30
C ALA A 836 -9.21 -23.41 15.43
N PHE A 837 -8.74 -22.87 14.31
CA PHE A 837 -7.63 -21.92 14.28
C PHE A 837 -8.17 -20.50 14.09
N SER A 838 -7.64 -19.54 14.85
CA SER A 838 -7.86 -18.11 14.62
C SER A 838 -6.61 -17.53 13.97
N LEU A 839 -6.72 -17.11 12.70
CA LEU A 839 -5.60 -16.58 11.93
C LEU A 839 -5.62 -15.06 11.95
N TRP A 840 -4.60 -14.47 12.55
CA TRP A 840 -4.41 -13.03 12.61
C TRP A 840 -3.21 -12.63 11.78
N ALA A 841 -3.39 -11.72 10.82
CA ALA A 841 -2.32 -11.29 9.91
C ALA A 841 -1.08 -10.73 10.66
N GLY A 842 -1.29 -10.06 11.80
CA GLY A 842 -0.20 -9.58 12.66
C GLY A 842 0.64 -10.73 13.24
N GLU A 843 -0.01 -11.82 13.67
CA GLU A 843 0.67 -13.01 14.17
C GLU A 843 1.37 -13.76 13.03
N THR A 844 0.71 -13.92 11.87
CA THR A 844 1.31 -14.48 10.65
C THR A 844 2.67 -13.86 10.33
N GLN A 845 2.77 -12.53 10.44
CA GLN A 845 4.01 -11.79 10.23
C GLN A 845 5.05 -12.06 11.32
N ARG A 846 4.65 -12.14 12.59
CA ARG A 846 5.55 -12.37 13.74
C ARG A 846 6.14 -13.78 13.75
N HIS A 847 5.32 -14.79 13.45
CA HIS A 847 5.72 -16.20 13.49
C HIS A 847 5.94 -16.82 12.10
N PHE A 848 6.08 -15.98 11.06
CA PHE A 848 6.39 -16.40 9.68
C PHE A 848 5.47 -17.50 9.13
N GLY A 849 4.19 -17.45 9.48
CA GLY A 849 3.17 -18.41 9.04
C GLY A 849 3.06 -19.72 9.81
N MET A 850 3.53 -19.81 11.07
CA MET A 850 3.36 -20.98 11.94
C MET A 850 1.92 -21.55 11.97
N LEU A 851 0.91 -20.72 12.24
CA LEU A 851 -0.48 -21.19 12.33
C LEU A 851 -0.99 -21.70 10.98
N GLU A 852 -0.69 -21.02 9.88
CA GLU A 852 -1.00 -21.47 8.52
C GLU A 852 -0.33 -22.81 8.22
N ALA A 853 0.92 -22.99 8.65
CA ALA A 853 1.63 -24.25 8.54
C ALA A 853 0.97 -25.36 9.37
N GLN A 854 0.53 -25.08 10.60
CA GLN A 854 -0.21 -26.04 11.43
C GLN A 854 -1.51 -26.46 10.75
N VAL A 855 -2.27 -25.52 10.17
CA VAL A 855 -3.48 -25.83 9.39
C VAL A 855 -3.15 -26.74 8.21
N LEU A 856 -2.11 -26.43 7.45
CA LEU A 856 -1.68 -27.25 6.31
C LEU A 856 -1.17 -28.64 6.71
N ARG A 857 -0.55 -28.78 7.90
CA ARG A 857 -0.08 -30.06 8.44
C ARG A 857 -1.19 -30.90 9.07
N ALA A 858 -2.18 -30.25 9.66
CA ALA A 858 -3.37 -30.90 10.21
C ALA A 858 -4.30 -31.44 9.11
N TRP A 859 -4.13 -30.99 7.86
CA TRP A 859 -4.87 -31.47 6.70
C TRP A 859 -4.17 -32.70 6.07
N PRO A 860 -4.86 -33.84 5.89
CA PRO A 860 -4.27 -35.09 5.42
C PRO A 860 -3.85 -35.10 3.95
#